data_AF-A0A1J7JQQ2-F1
#
_entry.id   AF-A0A1J7JQQ2-F1
#
_cell.length_a   1.000
_cell.length_b   1.000
_cell.length_c   1.000
_cell.angle_alpha   90.00
_cell.angle_beta   90.00
_cell.angle_gamma   90.00
#
_symmetry.space_group_name_H-M   'P 1'
#
loop_
_entity.id
_entity.type
_entity.pdbx_description
1 polymer ?
#
loop_
_entity_poly.entity_id
_entity_poly.type
_entity_poly.pdbx_seq_one_letter_code
_entity_poly.pdbx_strand_id
1 'polypeptide(L)'
;MVAPAVPEITEEVIHESIDARTESLVSLRELGPPDLVHLLKQPIRNPGKHVGVYHHVTGVDASSSASLAAYINTLTYRDHGQAATMKIVEGVYCCYNAFARLDMRVHVTIPGTVESYCVDENGKKKAATDELWLETYLCSVLRAYSYADDGSGETIRKIMGVRRFNPVTNTETEHRFLSAAEQLFFRGWQLGSDSVVQVPNIVSNHLTTGLLKYFHTTGRYPSGINLFEKLRSQNVEVASLLAKVLFMGNEEVEGVRVLHQALKELPMDYVMLDTQAEFLLKKSQSAAAPEQKEERLRMALGCADRSTVAAPAEFGTWARLAQVYVAMEDWGNALTILNSCPMFTYQDKDAPVMPEPKDVHLPTLPETRLDEIDSEPESRFSEQVDPQLLNLRAAGYRGTFQQAYSILTEMTKKIGWDQLLKIRSDVFVMEDEYRNEKPEYPKNRNASTDGLRGTPDPTATNGETSEDEEDNDEEVEGKESKPADSESLAPTLINGEKDEGLEKPSSTVDPADVKKDEAEAVSPSPFLITVLIYREQLLTNVQGANNDDHLSKLNNKRLCERWLDSLFMVLYEDLRVYTIWRTQMAQYRAQSMQYKKSAEEWEILGALAERLQHTDEAVEAYRACLSQRFSPKALTGILRVFEKNKNTRETVAATIRLVTWQYRWYSEFSPELLHTIRTLIEDEGAVKVRSIIQATSLPQNVLDLTHHYAALCATFHSNGTDG
;
A
#
# COMPACT_ATOMS: atom_id res chain seq x y z
N MET A 1 -10.41 -1.05 -32.00
CA MET A 1 -9.78 -1.61 -30.79
C MET A 1 -10.80 -2.55 -30.14
N VAL A 2 -10.33 -3.69 -29.61
CA VAL A 2 -11.20 -4.61 -28.85
C VAL A 2 -11.51 -3.92 -27.53
N ALA A 3 -12.76 -3.49 -27.34
CA ALA A 3 -13.15 -2.86 -26.09
C ALA A 3 -13.63 -3.93 -25.10
N PRO A 4 -13.27 -3.82 -23.80
CA PRO A 4 -13.64 -4.76 -22.75
C PRO A 4 -15.11 -5.17 -22.79
N ALA A 5 -15.39 -6.43 -22.45
CA ALA A 5 -16.74 -6.90 -22.19
C ALA A 5 -17.39 -6.08 -21.04
N VAL A 6 -18.72 -6.17 -20.94
CA VAL A 6 -19.51 -5.44 -19.95
C VAL A 6 -19.93 -6.45 -18.88
N PRO A 7 -19.35 -6.43 -17.67
CA PRO A 7 -19.89 -7.17 -16.55
C PRO A 7 -21.24 -6.58 -16.15
N GLU A 8 -22.17 -7.41 -15.69
CA GLU A 8 -23.49 -6.97 -15.25
C GLU A 8 -23.80 -7.57 -13.88
N ILE A 9 -23.99 -6.70 -12.90
CA ILE A 9 -24.42 -7.09 -11.55
C ILE A 9 -25.88 -6.70 -11.42
N THR A 10 -26.74 -7.68 -11.14
CA THR A 10 -28.20 -7.48 -11.08
C THR A 10 -28.62 -7.12 -9.66
N GLU A 11 -29.36 -6.03 -9.54
CA GLU A 11 -29.92 -5.56 -8.27
C GLU A 11 -31.07 -6.47 -7.80
N GLU A 12 -31.21 -6.61 -6.49
CA GLU A 12 -32.41 -7.19 -5.87
C GLU A 12 -33.55 -6.17 -5.89
N VAL A 13 -33.27 -4.94 -5.45
CA VAL A 13 -34.17 -3.79 -5.48
C VAL A 13 -33.65 -2.73 -6.45
N ILE A 14 -34.52 -2.29 -7.37
CA ILE A 14 -34.14 -1.30 -8.39
C ILE A 14 -33.66 -0.01 -7.72
N HIS A 15 -32.50 0.50 -8.18
CA HIS A 15 -31.81 1.71 -7.71
C HIS A 15 -31.05 1.58 -6.39
N GLU A 16 -31.00 0.40 -5.77
CA GLU A 16 -30.26 0.18 -4.51
C GLU A 16 -28.76 0.52 -4.62
N SER A 17 -28.15 0.33 -5.79
CA SER A 17 -26.74 0.68 -6.00
C SER A 17 -26.49 2.20 -5.99
N ILE A 18 -27.45 2.99 -6.47
CA ILE A 18 -27.38 4.46 -6.47
C ILE A 18 -27.60 4.99 -5.05
N ASP A 19 -28.52 4.37 -4.30
CA ASP A 19 -28.80 4.73 -2.91
C ASP A 19 -27.60 4.40 -2.02
N ALA A 20 -27.04 3.19 -2.12
CA ALA A 20 -25.81 2.79 -1.41
C ALA A 20 -24.62 3.71 -1.75
N ARG A 21 -24.48 4.11 -3.02
CA ARG A 21 -23.48 5.11 -3.42
C ARG A 21 -23.70 6.45 -2.72
N THR A 22 -24.96 6.89 -2.59
CA THR A 22 -25.29 8.16 -1.93
C THR A 22 -24.97 8.10 -0.44
N GLU A 23 -25.29 7.00 0.22
CA GLU A 23 -24.99 6.79 1.65
C GLU A 23 -23.49 6.76 1.93
N SER A 24 -22.70 6.18 1.02
CA SER A 24 -21.23 6.10 1.18
C SER A 24 -20.50 7.43 1.00
N LEU A 25 -21.11 8.48 0.41
CA LEU A 25 -20.45 9.76 0.14
C LEU A 25 -19.83 10.40 1.39
N VAL A 26 -20.52 10.32 2.53
CA VAL A 26 -20.06 10.88 3.81
C VAL A 26 -18.76 10.23 4.31
N SER A 27 -18.53 8.98 3.92
CA SER A 27 -17.38 8.18 4.37
C SER A 27 -16.14 8.36 3.51
N LEU A 28 -16.27 8.92 2.30
CA LEU A 28 -15.17 9.07 1.35
C LEU A 28 -14.11 10.05 1.86
N ARG A 29 -12.84 9.70 1.67
CA ARG A 29 -11.70 10.49 2.17
C ARG A 29 -10.64 10.80 1.13
N GLU A 30 -10.53 9.99 0.07
CA GLU A 30 -9.49 10.14 -0.95
C GLU A 30 -10.10 10.62 -2.29
N LEU A 31 -9.56 10.13 -3.40
CA LEU A 31 -10.07 10.38 -4.75
C LEU A 31 -11.50 9.86 -4.96
N GLY A 32 -12.03 9.01 -4.06
CA GLY A 32 -13.34 8.36 -4.17
C GLY A 32 -13.33 7.04 -4.94
N PRO A 33 -14.44 6.29 -4.91
CA PRO A 33 -14.55 4.97 -5.52
C PRO A 33 -14.61 5.05 -7.05
N PRO A 34 -14.39 3.94 -7.78
CA PRO A 34 -14.67 3.86 -9.21
C PRO A 34 -16.05 4.41 -9.58
N ASP A 35 -16.17 4.90 -10.80
CA ASP A 35 -17.41 5.47 -11.30
C ASP A 35 -18.47 4.36 -11.39
N LEU A 36 -19.71 4.70 -11.08
CA LEU A 36 -20.85 3.78 -11.08
C LEU A 36 -21.69 4.02 -12.33
N VAL A 37 -22.03 2.95 -13.04
CA VAL A 37 -22.96 2.99 -14.16
C VAL A 37 -24.12 2.08 -13.81
N HIS A 38 -25.29 2.67 -13.62
CA HIS A 38 -26.55 1.95 -13.42
C HIS A 38 -27.36 1.99 -14.71
N LEU A 39 -28.00 0.89 -15.05
CA LEU A 39 -28.84 0.73 -16.23
C LEU A 39 -30.18 0.09 -15.84
N LEU A 40 -31.27 0.65 -16.34
CA LEU A 40 -32.59 0.05 -16.24
C LEU A 40 -32.90 -0.71 -17.53
N LYS A 41 -32.93 -2.04 -17.44
CA LYS A 41 -33.26 -2.93 -18.54
C LYS A 41 -34.73 -3.36 -18.49
N GLN A 42 -35.37 -3.42 -19.65
CA GLN A 42 -36.75 -3.84 -19.83
C GLN A 42 -36.80 -5.05 -20.78
N PRO A 43 -37.43 -6.17 -20.41
CA PRO A 43 -37.62 -7.30 -21.31
C PRO A 43 -38.50 -6.91 -22.49
N ILE A 44 -38.08 -7.27 -23.70
CA ILE A 44 -38.84 -6.97 -24.93
C ILE A 44 -40.21 -7.67 -24.90
N ARG A 45 -40.26 -8.89 -24.35
CA ARG A 45 -41.48 -9.70 -24.25
C ARG A 45 -42.41 -9.30 -23.10
N ASN A 46 -41.90 -8.62 -22.08
CA ASN A 46 -42.69 -8.25 -20.91
C ASN A 46 -42.36 -6.82 -20.46
N PRO A 47 -43.02 -5.81 -21.08
CA PRO A 47 -42.69 -4.42 -20.83
C PRO A 47 -43.06 -3.94 -19.42
N GLY A 48 -43.84 -4.69 -18.64
CA GLY A 48 -44.21 -4.30 -17.28
C GLY A 48 -43.13 -4.59 -16.23
N LYS A 49 -42.05 -5.29 -16.58
CA LYS A 49 -40.98 -5.64 -15.65
C LYS A 49 -39.72 -4.83 -15.98
N HIS A 50 -39.07 -4.30 -14.95
CA HIS A 50 -37.77 -3.67 -15.07
C HIS A 50 -36.75 -4.45 -14.23
N VAL A 51 -35.50 -4.44 -14.70
CA VAL A 51 -34.35 -5.04 -14.01
C VAL A 51 -33.27 -3.98 -13.94
N GLY A 52 -32.86 -3.63 -12.72
CA GLY A 52 -31.71 -2.78 -12.49
C GLY A 52 -30.44 -3.60 -12.59
N VAL A 53 -29.49 -3.14 -13.40
CA VAL A 53 -28.15 -3.72 -13.45
C VAL A 53 -27.12 -2.61 -13.33
N TYR A 54 -25.98 -2.89 -12.73
CA TYR A 54 -24.91 -1.93 -12.62
C TYR A 54 -23.54 -2.57 -12.85
N HIS A 55 -22.58 -1.71 -13.15
CA HIS A 55 -21.16 -2.05 -13.19
C HIS A 55 -20.31 -0.84 -12.85
N HIS A 56 -19.06 -1.10 -12.50
CA HIS A 56 -18.09 -0.07 -12.20
C HIS A 56 -17.21 0.23 -13.41
N VAL A 57 -16.74 1.47 -13.50
CA VAL A 57 -15.88 1.90 -14.59
C VAL A 57 -14.84 2.92 -14.11
N THR A 58 -13.69 2.95 -14.77
CA THR A 58 -12.68 4.01 -14.64
C THR A 58 -12.14 4.37 -16.01
N GLY A 59 -11.67 5.62 -16.17
CA GLY A 59 -11.00 6.08 -17.40
C GLY A 59 -11.92 6.51 -18.55
N VAL A 60 -13.22 6.66 -18.29
CA VAL A 60 -14.13 7.31 -19.25
C VAL A 60 -13.93 8.82 -19.18
N ASP A 61 -14.04 9.49 -20.33
CA ASP A 61 -13.94 10.94 -20.42
C ASP A 61 -15.10 11.62 -19.68
N ALA A 62 -14.80 12.19 -18.51
CA ALA A 62 -15.73 12.91 -17.65
C ALA A 62 -15.64 14.44 -17.82
N SER A 63 -15.12 14.93 -18.95
CA SER A 63 -15.04 16.37 -19.26
C SER A 63 -16.38 17.05 -19.49
N SER A 64 -17.44 16.29 -19.80
CA SER A 64 -18.78 16.83 -20.00
C SER A 64 -19.87 15.78 -19.78
N SER A 65 -21.10 16.24 -19.56
CA SER A 65 -22.27 15.36 -19.51
C SER A 65 -22.52 14.62 -20.82
N ALA A 66 -22.18 15.24 -21.97
CA ALA A 66 -22.30 14.63 -23.29
C ALA A 66 -21.36 13.43 -23.45
N SER A 67 -20.12 13.51 -22.97
CA SER A 67 -19.15 12.40 -23.02
C SER A 67 -19.63 11.19 -22.20
N LEU A 68 -20.16 11.42 -21.00
CA LEU A 68 -20.70 10.36 -20.15
C LEU A 68 -21.99 9.75 -20.74
N ALA A 69 -22.87 10.58 -21.30
CA ALA A 69 -24.06 10.10 -22.00
C ALA A 69 -23.70 9.28 -23.25
N ALA A 70 -22.65 9.68 -23.98
CA ALA A 70 -22.13 8.92 -25.12
C ALA A 70 -21.68 7.52 -24.70
N TYR A 71 -21.02 7.38 -23.55
CA TYR A 71 -20.66 6.08 -23.00
C TYR A 71 -21.90 5.19 -22.76
N ILE A 72 -22.96 5.69 -22.10
CA ILE A 72 -24.21 4.94 -21.92
C ILE A 72 -24.83 4.54 -23.27
N ASN A 73 -24.81 5.44 -24.25
CA ASN A 73 -25.30 5.14 -25.60
C ASN A 73 -24.50 4.01 -26.26
N THR A 74 -23.19 3.92 -26.05
CA THR A 74 -22.39 2.79 -26.58
C THR A 74 -22.82 1.43 -26.03
N LEU A 75 -23.31 1.38 -24.77
CA LEU A 75 -23.83 0.16 -24.15
C LEU A 75 -25.15 -0.27 -24.80
N THR A 76 -25.98 0.71 -25.16
CA THR A 76 -27.25 0.47 -25.86
C THR A 76 -27.01 -0.29 -27.16
N TYR A 77 -26.06 0.15 -28.00
CA TYR A 77 -25.81 -0.52 -29.29
C TYR A 77 -25.21 -1.93 -29.17
N ARG A 78 -24.51 -2.25 -28.07
CA ARG A 78 -23.91 -3.57 -27.86
C ARG A 78 -24.92 -4.65 -27.52
N ASP A 79 -26.00 -4.30 -26.84
CA ASP A 79 -27.09 -5.23 -26.51
C ASP A 79 -27.92 -5.65 -27.76
N HIS A 80 -27.72 -5.07 -28.94
CA HIS A 80 -28.50 -5.33 -30.17
C HIS A 80 -28.02 -6.54 -30.99
N GLY A 81 -27.42 -7.55 -30.36
CA GLY A 81 -27.16 -8.84 -31.02
C GLY A 81 -28.47 -9.53 -31.48
N GLN A 82 -28.38 -10.48 -32.41
CA GLN A 82 -29.54 -11.22 -32.98
C GLN A 82 -30.40 -11.99 -31.95
N ALA A 83 -30.01 -11.99 -30.66
CA ALA A 83 -30.70 -12.62 -29.54
C ALA A 83 -31.00 -11.66 -28.37
N ALA A 84 -31.07 -10.34 -28.60
CA ALA A 84 -31.39 -9.36 -27.56
C ALA A 84 -32.76 -9.63 -26.92
N THR A 85 -32.79 -10.00 -25.64
CA THR A 85 -34.04 -10.24 -24.90
C THR A 85 -34.50 -9.04 -24.07
N MET A 86 -33.58 -8.09 -23.83
CA MET A 86 -33.74 -6.90 -23.01
C MET A 86 -33.35 -5.65 -23.81
N LYS A 87 -33.98 -4.52 -23.51
CA LYS A 87 -33.61 -3.19 -24.01
C LYS A 87 -33.27 -2.26 -22.84
N ILE A 88 -32.30 -1.38 -23.01
CA ILE A 88 -31.97 -0.35 -22.02
C ILE A 88 -32.96 0.82 -22.20
N VAL A 89 -33.61 1.22 -21.11
CA VAL A 89 -34.59 2.31 -21.07
C VAL A 89 -34.01 3.56 -20.43
N GLU A 90 -33.18 3.38 -19.41
CA GLU A 90 -32.61 4.45 -18.61
C GLU A 90 -31.18 4.07 -18.20
N GLY A 91 -30.31 5.06 -18.03
CA GLY A 91 -29.00 4.87 -17.43
C GLY A 91 -28.58 6.07 -16.58
N VAL A 92 -27.88 5.79 -15.48
CA VAL A 92 -27.27 6.80 -14.61
C VAL A 92 -25.77 6.56 -14.56
N TYR A 93 -24.98 7.57 -14.92
CA TYR A 93 -23.53 7.57 -14.71
C TYR A 93 -23.21 8.44 -13.50
N CYS A 94 -22.49 7.91 -12.52
CA CYS A 94 -22.04 8.65 -11.33
C CYS A 94 -20.51 8.73 -11.29
N CYS A 95 -19.97 9.96 -11.23
CA CYS A 95 -18.54 10.24 -11.13
C CYS A 95 -18.28 11.18 -9.93
N TYR A 96 -17.38 10.78 -9.03
CA TYR A 96 -17.14 11.54 -7.81
C TYR A 96 -16.13 12.68 -8.03
N ASN A 97 -16.45 13.89 -7.61
CA ASN A 97 -15.54 15.03 -7.57
C ASN A 97 -14.96 15.15 -6.15
N ALA A 98 -13.67 14.84 -6.00
CA ALA A 98 -12.98 14.89 -4.71
C ALA A 98 -12.61 16.33 -4.27
N PHE A 99 -12.49 17.30 -5.19
CA PHE A 99 -12.25 18.70 -4.84
C PHE A 99 -13.46 19.31 -4.12
N ALA A 100 -14.65 19.15 -4.71
CA ALA A 100 -15.89 19.72 -4.18
C ALA A 100 -16.64 18.77 -3.23
N ARG A 101 -16.23 17.50 -3.14
CA ARG A 101 -16.93 16.41 -2.43
C ARG A 101 -18.39 16.28 -2.88
N LEU A 102 -18.57 16.22 -4.19
CA LEU A 102 -19.87 16.10 -4.85
C LEU A 102 -19.84 14.90 -5.80
N ASP A 103 -20.95 14.18 -5.90
CA ASP A 103 -21.11 13.10 -6.88
C ASP A 103 -21.84 13.65 -8.11
N MET A 104 -21.12 13.78 -9.23
CA MET A 104 -21.67 14.22 -10.51
C MET A 104 -22.46 13.09 -11.15
N ARG A 105 -23.73 13.33 -11.48
CA ARG A 105 -24.63 12.34 -12.06
C ARG A 105 -25.16 12.80 -13.41
N VAL A 106 -25.11 11.88 -14.38
CA VAL A 106 -25.71 12.06 -15.71
C VAL A 106 -26.78 11.00 -15.88
N HIS A 107 -28.02 11.44 -15.93
CA HIS A 107 -29.19 10.62 -16.16
C HIS A 107 -29.58 10.68 -17.63
N VAL A 108 -29.66 9.52 -18.27
CA VAL A 108 -30.01 9.37 -19.68
C VAL A 108 -31.29 8.54 -19.77
N THR A 109 -32.35 9.15 -20.28
CA THR A 109 -33.59 8.45 -20.62
C THR A 109 -33.60 8.17 -22.12
N ILE A 110 -33.85 6.93 -22.51
CA ILE A 110 -33.84 6.49 -23.90
C ILE A 110 -35.29 6.30 -24.41
N PRO A 111 -35.70 6.99 -25.49
CA PRO A 111 -34.93 7.93 -26.30
C PRO A 111 -34.99 9.38 -25.78
N GLY A 112 -33.83 10.02 -25.62
CA GLY A 112 -33.68 11.44 -25.94
C GLY A 112 -33.67 12.48 -24.82
N THR A 113 -33.57 12.14 -23.53
CA THR A 113 -33.33 13.16 -22.49
C THR A 113 -32.04 12.88 -21.73
N VAL A 114 -31.17 13.88 -21.62
CA VAL A 114 -29.95 13.85 -20.80
C VAL A 114 -30.06 14.95 -19.76
N GLU A 115 -30.12 14.57 -18.49
CA GLU A 115 -30.11 15.48 -17.35
C GLU A 115 -28.78 15.31 -16.59
N SER A 116 -28.13 16.42 -16.26
CA SER A 116 -26.91 16.41 -15.45
C SER A 116 -27.09 17.24 -14.18
N TYR A 117 -26.76 16.64 -13.05
CA TYR A 117 -26.84 17.26 -11.72
C TYR A 117 -25.72 16.74 -10.83
N CYS A 118 -25.43 17.41 -9.72
CA CYS A 118 -24.54 16.90 -8.69
C CYS A 118 -25.29 16.62 -7.40
N VAL A 119 -24.82 15.65 -6.63
CA VAL A 119 -25.39 15.22 -5.36
C VAL A 119 -24.36 15.46 -4.26
N ASP A 120 -24.77 16.13 -3.18
CA ASP A 120 -23.90 16.34 -2.02
C ASP A 120 -23.99 15.18 -1.01
N GLU A 121 -23.16 15.24 0.03
CA GLU A 121 -23.11 14.26 1.13
C GLU A 121 -24.47 14.05 1.82
N ASN A 122 -25.41 14.99 1.71
CA ASN A 122 -26.77 14.88 2.28
C ASN A 122 -27.80 14.35 1.27
N GLY A 123 -27.37 13.94 0.07
CA GLY A 123 -28.25 13.50 -1.00
C GLY A 123 -28.98 14.62 -1.75
N LYS A 124 -28.62 15.90 -1.52
CA LYS A 124 -29.31 17.03 -2.16
C LYS A 124 -28.78 17.29 -3.56
N LYS A 125 -29.70 17.40 -4.52
CA LYS A 125 -29.40 17.74 -5.92
C LYS A 125 -29.03 19.23 -6.08
N LYS A 126 -27.97 19.49 -6.84
CA LYS A 126 -27.44 20.81 -7.21
C LYS A 126 -27.12 20.84 -8.71
N ALA A 127 -27.01 22.04 -9.27
CA ALA A 127 -26.66 22.22 -10.68
C ALA A 127 -25.19 21.86 -10.94
N ALA A 128 -24.91 21.18 -12.04
CA ALA A 128 -23.55 20.85 -12.48
C ALA A 128 -22.98 22.02 -13.31
N THR A 129 -22.04 22.77 -12.75
CA THR A 129 -21.36 23.89 -13.43
C THR A 129 -20.13 23.42 -14.20
N ASP A 130 -19.64 24.23 -15.14
CA ASP A 130 -18.45 23.91 -15.94
C ASP A 130 -17.17 23.74 -15.10
N GLU A 131 -17.03 24.52 -14.02
CA GLU A 131 -15.93 24.39 -13.06
C GLU A 131 -15.95 23.02 -12.36
N LEU A 132 -17.14 22.53 -11.99
CA LEU A 132 -17.29 21.21 -11.39
C LEU A 132 -16.93 20.10 -12.39
N TRP A 133 -17.27 20.26 -13.67
CA TRP A 133 -16.88 19.30 -14.72
C TRP A 133 -15.37 19.26 -14.94
N LEU A 134 -14.69 20.40 -14.89
CA LEU A 134 -13.22 20.46 -14.97
C LEU A 134 -12.55 19.69 -13.82
N GLU A 135 -13.04 19.91 -12.59
CA GLU A 135 -12.57 19.19 -11.40
C GLU A 135 -12.85 17.69 -11.50
N THR A 136 -14.06 17.31 -11.91
CA THR A 136 -14.46 15.90 -12.08
C THR A 136 -13.64 15.19 -13.14
N TYR A 137 -13.34 15.85 -14.26
CA TYR A 137 -12.46 15.31 -15.29
C TYR A 137 -11.08 15.00 -14.74
N LEU A 138 -10.47 15.93 -14.01
CA LEU A 138 -9.15 15.70 -13.42
C LEU A 138 -9.20 14.55 -12.40
N CYS A 139 -10.22 14.52 -11.53
CA CYS A 139 -10.43 13.42 -10.58
C CYS A 139 -10.61 12.07 -11.29
N SER A 140 -11.35 12.00 -12.40
CA SER A 140 -11.59 10.74 -13.11
C SER A 140 -10.31 10.18 -13.73
N VAL A 141 -9.45 11.04 -14.28
CA VAL A 141 -8.13 10.64 -14.81
C VAL A 141 -7.22 10.13 -13.69
N LEU A 142 -7.11 10.87 -12.57
CA LEU A 142 -6.29 10.45 -11.43
C LEU A 142 -6.78 9.15 -10.81
N ARG A 143 -8.09 8.98 -10.71
CA ARG A 143 -8.74 7.74 -10.25
C ARG A 143 -8.41 6.58 -11.18
N ALA A 144 -8.46 6.77 -12.49
CA ALA A 144 -8.08 5.72 -13.44
C ALA A 144 -6.63 5.23 -13.25
N TYR A 145 -5.69 6.13 -12.97
CA TYR A 145 -4.31 5.76 -12.61
C TYR A 145 -4.19 5.09 -11.24
N SER A 146 -4.97 5.53 -10.25
CA SER A 146 -4.96 4.96 -8.90
C SER A 146 -5.54 3.55 -8.83
N TYR A 147 -6.62 3.26 -9.57
CA TYR A 147 -7.28 1.94 -9.61
C TYR A 147 -6.79 1.03 -10.74
N ALA A 148 -5.80 1.48 -11.51
CA ALA A 148 -5.16 0.64 -12.51
C ALA A 148 -4.38 -0.50 -11.83
N ASP A 149 -4.44 -1.67 -12.46
CA ASP A 149 -3.70 -2.84 -11.99
C ASP A 149 -2.22 -2.75 -12.40
N ASP A 150 -1.34 -3.18 -11.52
CA ASP A 150 0.12 -3.24 -11.74
C ASP A 150 0.56 -4.52 -12.49
N GLY A 151 -0.40 -5.34 -12.95
CA GLY A 151 -0.15 -6.64 -13.56
C GLY A 151 -0.25 -7.81 -12.57
N SER A 152 -0.23 -7.55 -11.26
CA SER A 152 -0.31 -8.60 -10.23
C SER A 152 -1.72 -9.21 -10.12
N GLY A 153 -2.75 -8.51 -10.58
CA GLY A 153 -4.16 -8.88 -10.43
C GLY A 153 -4.74 -8.66 -9.03
N GLU A 154 -3.98 -8.09 -8.08
CA GLU A 154 -4.47 -7.82 -6.73
C GLU A 154 -5.55 -6.74 -6.74
N THR A 155 -5.38 -5.69 -7.54
CA THR A 155 -6.35 -4.59 -7.64
C THR A 155 -7.63 -5.03 -8.36
N ILE A 156 -7.51 -5.93 -9.34
CA ILE A 156 -8.63 -6.51 -10.07
C ILE A 156 -9.55 -7.32 -9.14
N ARG A 157 -8.98 -8.06 -8.18
CA ARG A 157 -9.74 -8.92 -7.26
C ARG A 157 -10.50 -8.16 -6.17
N LYS A 158 -10.09 -6.92 -5.85
CA LYS A 158 -10.71 -6.12 -4.76
C LYS A 158 -12.14 -5.65 -5.09
N ILE A 159 -12.40 -5.31 -6.35
CA ILE A 159 -13.70 -4.76 -6.77
C ILE A 159 -14.19 -5.57 -7.97
N MET A 160 -15.34 -6.19 -7.81
CA MET A 160 -15.95 -7.03 -8.83
C MET A 160 -16.41 -6.20 -10.03
N GLY A 161 -16.17 -6.71 -11.25
CA GLY A 161 -16.78 -6.16 -12.46
C GLY A 161 -16.41 -4.72 -12.81
N VAL A 162 -15.18 -4.29 -12.52
CA VAL A 162 -14.70 -2.94 -12.91
C VAL A 162 -14.12 -2.96 -14.32
N ARG A 163 -14.67 -2.12 -15.20
CA ARG A 163 -14.10 -1.82 -16.51
C ARG A 163 -13.04 -0.73 -16.38
N ARG A 164 -11.82 -0.96 -16.86
CA ARG A 164 -10.72 0.03 -16.73
C ARG A 164 -10.26 0.45 -18.11
N PHE A 165 -10.57 1.70 -18.47
CA PHE A 165 -10.18 2.33 -19.71
C PHE A 165 -8.91 3.17 -19.53
N ASN A 166 -8.17 3.38 -20.62
CA ASN A 166 -7.07 4.34 -20.60
C ASN A 166 -7.65 5.77 -20.76
N PRO A 167 -7.51 6.66 -19.75
CA PRO A 167 -8.04 8.01 -19.82
C PRO A 167 -7.31 8.92 -20.83
N VAL A 168 -6.05 8.61 -21.19
CA VAL A 168 -5.21 9.45 -22.06
C VAL A 168 -4.65 8.59 -23.20
N THR A 169 -5.29 8.70 -24.37
CA THR A 169 -5.03 7.81 -25.51
C THR A 169 -4.32 8.49 -26.67
N ASN A 170 -4.21 9.82 -26.66
CA ASN A 170 -3.58 10.60 -27.73
C ASN A 170 -3.06 11.95 -27.20
N THR A 171 -2.37 12.71 -28.05
CA THR A 171 -1.79 14.02 -27.70
C THR A 171 -2.83 15.09 -27.39
N GLU A 172 -4.01 15.04 -28.00
CA GLU A 172 -5.08 16.01 -27.73
C GLU A 172 -5.66 15.83 -26.32
N THR A 173 -5.90 14.59 -25.92
CA THR A 173 -6.35 14.23 -24.56
C THR A 173 -5.25 14.49 -23.53
N GLU A 174 -3.97 14.30 -23.88
CA GLU A 174 -2.82 14.73 -23.05
C GLU A 174 -2.87 16.25 -22.81
N HIS A 175 -3.01 17.07 -23.87
CA HIS A 175 -3.08 18.52 -23.71
C HIS A 175 -4.24 18.97 -22.83
N ARG A 176 -5.42 18.33 -22.96
CA ARG A 176 -6.57 18.60 -22.09
C ARG A 176 -6.29 18.25 -20.63
N PHE A 177 -5.71 17.07 -20.39
CA PHE A 177 -5.32 16.63 -19.05
C PHE A 177 -4.31 17.58 -18.39
N LEU A 178 -3.22 17.94 -19.10
CA LEU A 178 -2.20 18.83 -18.57
C LEU A 178 -2.72 20.25 -18.34
N SER A 179 -3.61 20.75 -19.20
CA SER A 179 -4.28 22.04 -19.01
C SER A 179 -5.18 22.06 -17.77
N ALA A 180 -5.96 21.00 -17.55
CA ALA A 180 -6.79 20.86 -16.34
C ALA A 180 -5.92 20.75 -15.08
N ALA A 181 -4.83 19.97 -15.14
CA ALA A 181 -3.88 19.83 -14.06
C ALA A 181 -3.19 21.15 -13.72
N GLU A 182 -2.82 21.97 -14.72
CA GLU A 182 -2.22 23.29 -14.52
C GLU A 182 -3.17 24.24 -13.76
N GLN A 183 -4.44 24.30 -14.18
CA GLN A 183 -5.44 25.20 -13.59
C GLN A 183 -5.77 24.84 -12.14
N LEU A 184 -5.80 23.54 -11.82
CA LEU A 184 -6.17 23.03 -10.49
C LEU A 184 -4.96 22.72 -9.60
N PHE A 185 -3.74 22.92 -10.08
CA PHE A 185 -2.50 22.47 -9.43
C PHE A 185 -2.39 22.89 -7.97
N PHE A 186 -2.58 24.18 -7.68
CA PHE A 186 -2.43 24.74 -6.33
C PHE A 186 -3.55 24.34 -5.37
N ARG A 187 -4.64 23.74 -5.87
CA ARG A 187 -5.71 23.12 -5.07
C ARG A 187 -5.51 21.61 -4.92
N GLY A 188 -4.49 21.02 -5.56
CA GLY A 188 -4.26 19.57 -5.61
C GLY A 188 -4.11 18.90 -4.24
N TRP A 189 -3.63 19.63 -3.22
CA TRP A 189 -3.55 19.13 -1.84
C TRP A 189 -4.92 18.76 -1.24
N GLN A 190 -6.03 19.32 -1.75
CA GLN A 190 -7.39 18.98 -1.32
C GLN A 190 -7.78 17.53 -1.66
N LEU A 191 -7.10 16.92 -2.63
CA LEU A 191 -7.36 15.54 -3.06
C LEU A 191 -6.85 14.48 -2.08
N GLY A 192 -6.02 14.87 -1.10
CA GLY A 192 -5.30 13.93 -0.24
C GLY A 192 -3.94 13.53 -0.80
N SER A 193 -3.30 12.57 -0.13
CA SER A 193 -1.95 12.09 -0.43
C SER A 193 -1.83 10.59 -0.19
N ASP A 194 -0.75 9.99 -0.70
CA ASP A 194 -0.48 8.58 -0.46
C ASP A 194 -0.26 8.30 1.04
N SER A 195 -0.60 7.08 1.49
CA SER A 195 -0.54 6.63 2.90
C SER A 195 0.81 6.78 3.64
N VAL A 196 1.88 7.15 2.93
CA VAL A 196 3.22 7.40 3.48
C VAL A 196 3.49 8.87 3.78
N VAL A 197 2.65 9.76 3.25
CA VAL A 197 2.70 11.21 3.47
C VAL A 197 1.68 11.56 4.54
N GLN A 198 2.11 12.27 5.58
CA GLN A 198 1.21 12.62 6.68
C GLN A 198 0.31 13.79 6.31
N VAL A 199 0.92 14.86 5.80
CA VAL A 199 0.22 16.11 5.48
C VAL A 199 0.35 16.38 3.98
N PRO A 200 -0.77 16.33 3.23
CA PRO A 200 -0.77 16.73 1.83
C PRO A 200 -0.30 18.18 1.69
N ASN A 201 0.61 18.42 0.75
CA ASN A 201 1.08 19.76 0.41
C ASN A 201 1.03 19.97 -1.10
N ILE A 202 1.56 21.09 -1.61
CA ILE A 202 1.50 21.43 -3.04
C ILE A 202 2.26 20.42 -3.91
N VAL A 203 3.33 19.81 -3.38
CA VAL A 203 4.21 18.89 -4.12
C VAL A 203 3.96 17.41 -3.82
N SER A 204 3.34 17.09 -2.70
CA SER A 204 3.06 15.74 -2.21
C SER A 204 1.56 15.56 -2.01
N ASN A 205 0.86 15.18 -3.09
CA ASN A 205 -0.57 14.90 -3.12
C ASN A 205 -0.89 13.96 -4.29
N HIS A 206 -2.13 13.47 -4.39
CA HIS A 206 -2.49 12.52 -5.46
C HIS A 206 -2.41 13.11 -6.87
N LEU A 207 -2.57 14.43 -7.06
CA LEU A 207 -2.38 15.06 -8.36
C LEU A 207 -0.91 14.99 -8.80
N THR A 208 0.02 15.34 -7.92
CA THR A 208 1.46 15.30 -8.24
C THR A 208 1.96 13.87 -8.40
N THR A 209 1.54 12.94 -7.54
CA THR A 209 1.81 11.50 -7.71
C THR A 209 1.26 10.99 -9.04
N GLY A 210 0.03 11.35 -9.40
CA GLY A 210 -0.60 10.96 -10.67
C GLY A 210 0.12 11.52 -11.89
N LEU A 211 0.54 12.79 -11.87
CA LEU A 211 1.34 13.42 -12.93
C LEU A 211 2.71 12.76 -13.08
N LEU A 212 3.42 12.53 -11.98
CA LEU A 212 4.72 11.85 -12.02
C LEU A 212 4.58 10.42 -12.57
N LYS A 213 3.53 9.68 -12.15
CA LYS A 213 3.22 8.36 -12.70
C LYS A 213 2.91 8.43 -14.20
N TYR A 214 2.11 9.40 -14.63
CA TYR A 214 1.81 9.64 -16.04
C TYR A 214 3.09 9.85 -16.88
N PHE A 215 3.98 10.77 -16.45
CA PHE A 215 5.23 11.04 -17.18
C PHE A 215 6.19 9.85 -17.16
N HIS A 216 6.30 9.16 -16.01
CA HIS A 216 7.13 7.97 -15.88
C HIS A 216 6.65 6.83 -16.79
N THR A 217 5.35 6.62 -16.92
CA THR A 217 4.76 5.56 -17.75
C THR A 217 4.82 5.92 -19.24
N THR A 218 4.44 7.14 -19.63
CA THR A 218 4.32 7.53 -21.06
C THR A 218 5.63 7.99 -21.69
N GLY A 219 6.59 8.46 -20.89
CA GLY A 219 7.88 8.95 -21.37
C GLY A 219 7.81 10.38 -21.91
N ARG A 220 6.68 11.07 -21.69
CA ARG A 220 6.41 12.44 -22.13
C ARG A 220 7.10 13.48 -21.24
N TYR A 221 8.39 13.27 -20.98
CA TYR A 221 9.19 14.15 -20.11
C TYR A 221 9.24 15.60 -20.60
N PRO A 222 9.32 15.92 -21.91
CA PRO A 222 9.28 17.31 -22.37
C PRO A 222 7.99 18.04 -22.00
N SER A 223 6.84 17.36 -22.07
CA SER A 223 5.55 17.91 -21.63
C SER A 223 5.57 18.22 -20.14
N GLY A 224 6.12 17.31 -19.33
CA GLY A 224 6.23 17.48 -17.88
C GLY A 224 7.21 18.58 -17.46
N ILE A 225 8.35 18.69 -18.13
CA ILE A 225 9.34 19.77 -17.92
C ILE A 225 8.69 21.13 -18.17
N ASN A 226 7.98 21.29 -19.30
CA ASN A 226 7.31 22.54 -19.65
C ASN A 226 6.22 22.92 -18.62
N LEU A 227 5.41 21.94 -18.17
CA LEU A 227 4.39 22.15 -17.16
C LEU A 227 5.01 22.63 -15.84
N PHE A 228 6.01 21.91 -15.32
CA PHE A 228 6.61 22.22 -14.02
C PHE A 228 7.51 23.46 -14.05
N GLU A 229 8.15 23.80 -15.17
CA GLU A 229 8.84 25.09 -15.34
C GLU A 229 7.84 26.26 -15.22
N LYS A 230 6.68 26.15 -15.88
CA LYS A 230 5.62 27.16 -15.79
C LYS A 230 5.11 27.31 -14.36
N LEU A 231 4.85 26.20 -13.66
CA LEU A 231 4.38 26.20 -12.28
C LEU A 231 5.44 26.67 -11.28
N ARG A 232 6.72 26.36 -11.53
CA ARG A 232 7.86 26.82 -10.71
C ARG A 232 7.96 28.34 -10.64
N SER A 233 7.60 29.04 -11.72
CA SER A 233 7.57 30.51 -11.73
C SER A 233 6.59 31.11 -10.71
N GLN A 234 5.58 30.34 -10.30
CA GLN A 234 4.57 30.75 -9.31
C GLN A 234 4.92 30.28 -7.89
N ASN A 235 5.49 29.08 -7.75
CA ASN A 235 5.96 28.56 -6.46
C ASN A 235 7.26 27.74 -6.62
N VAL A 236 8.29 28.12 -5.87
CA VAL A 236 9.63 27.53 -5.90
C VAL A 236 9.64 26.05 -5.46
N GLU A 237 8.72 25.63 -4.58
CA GLU A 237 8.62 24.24 -4.09
C GLU A 237 8.47 23.22 -5.23
N VAL A 238 7.82 23.62 -6.33
CA VAL A 238 7.61 22.81 -7.54
C VAL A 238 8.92 22.40 -8.21
N ALA A 239 10.04 23.05 -7.90
CA ALA A 239 11.37 22.66 -8.36
C ALA A 239 11.71 21.20 -8.01
N SER A 240 11.19 20.66 -6.91
CA SER A 240 11.34 19.25 -6.56
C SER A 240 10.70 18.32 -7.60
N LEU A 241 9.50 18.64 -8.09
CA LEU A 241 8.80 17.87 -9.12
C LEU A 241 9.49 18.00 -10.48
N LEU A 242 9.91 19.22 -10.84
CA LEU A 242 10.66 19.47 -12.06
C LEU A 242 11.96 18.62 -12.09
N ALA A 243 12.71 18.62 -10.99
CA ALA A 243 13.92 17.82 -10.88
C ALA A 243 13.65 16.32 -11.00
N LYS A 244 12.56 15.80 -10.40
CA LYS A 244 12.15 14.39 -10.56
C LYS A 244 11.89 14.04 -12.03
N VAL A 245 11.18 14.89 -12.78
CA VAL A 245 10.94 14.65 -14.22
C VAL A 245 12.23 14.75 -15.04
N LEU A 246 13.11 15.72 -14.74
CA LEU A 246 14.42 15.85 -15.40
C LEU A 246 15.28 14.60 -15.17
N PHE A 247 15.29 14.06 -13.95
CA PHE A 247 15.99 12.81 -13.65
C PHE A 247 15.40 11.61 -14.40
N MET A 248 14.07 11.52 -14.52
CA MET A 248 13.42 10.47 -15.33
C MET A 248 13.76 10.60 -16.82
N GLY A 249 13.92 11.83 -17.31
CA GLY A 249 14.34 12.15 -18.68
C GLY A 249 15.84 12.05 -18.95
N ASN A 250 16.64 11.57 -17.99
CA ASN A 250 18.11 11.51 -18.06
C ASN A 250 18.83 12.89 -18.19
N GLU A 251 18.15 14.00 -17.86
CA GLU A 251 18.71 15.36 -17.83
C GLU A 251 19.24 15.71 -16.43
N GLU A 252 20.17 14.89 -15.92
CA GLU A 252 20.61 14.94 -14.52
C GLU A 252 21.30 16.26 -14.13
N VAL A 253 22.10 16.83 -15.03
CA VAL A 253 22.85 18.05 -14.77
C VAL A 253 21.91 19.23 -14.56
N GLU A 254 20.90 19.38 -15.41
CA GLU A 254 19.89 20.43 -15.25
C GLU A 254 19.03 20.19 -14.01
N GLY A 255 18.63 18.95 -13.73
CA GLY A 255 17.90 18.60 -12.50
C GLY A 255 18.65 19.02 -11.22
N VAL A 256 19.96 18.75 -11.14
CA VAL A 256 20.78 19.17 -10.00
C VAL A 256 20.93 20.70 -9.94
N ARG A 257 21.08 21.40 -11.08
CA ARG A 257 21.14 22.86 -11.12
C ARG A 257 19.85 23.51 -10.65
N VAL A 258 18.69 22.98 -11.06
CA VAL A 258 17.37 23.44 -10.63
C VAL A 258 17.23 23.31 -9.13
N LEU A 259 17.56 22.14 -8.55
CA LEU A 259 17.53 21.93 -7.10
C LEU A 259 18.48 22.87 -6.36
N HIS A 260 19.70 23.06 -6.87
CA HIS A 260 20.68 23.97 -6.26
C HIS A 260 20.22 25.42 -6.26
N GLN A 261 19.62 25.88 -7.36
CA GLN A 261 19.06 27.23 -7.42
C GLN A 261 17.88 27.40 -6.46
N ALA A 262 16.95 26.44 -6.44
CA ALA A 262 15.78 26.48 -5.57
C ALA A 262 16.16 26.41 -4.08
N LEU A 263 17.11 25.56 -3.69
CA LEU A 263 17.60 25.45 -2.31
C LEU A 263 18.41 26.68 -1.86
N LYS A 264 18.93 27.51 -2.76
CA LYS A 264 19.48 28.82 -2.35
C LYS A 264 18.39 29.78 -1.87
N GLU A 265 17.19 29.66 -2.44
CA GLU A 265 16.03 30.48 -2.08
C GLU A 265 15.30 29.89 -0.86
N LEU A 266 15.14 28.56 -0.83
CA LEU A 266 14.50 27.79 0.25
C LEU A 266 15.43 26.70 0.80
N PRO A 267 16.38 27.03 1.71
CA PRO A 267 17.42 26.10 2.13
C PRO A 267 16.98 24.87 2.94
N MET A 268 15.81 24.92 3.55
CA MET A 268 15.29 23.88 4.45
C MET A 268 14.01 23.22 3.91
N ASP A 269 13.80 23.22 2.58
CA ASP A 269 12.71 22.46 1.99
C ASP A 269 13.03 20.95 2.00
N TYR A 270 12.23 20.18 2.75
CA TYR A 270 12.50 18.77 2.97
C TYR A 270 12.32 17.91 1.71
N VAL A 271 11.43 18.29 0.79
CA VAL A 271 11.11 17.52 -0.43
C VAL A 271 12.23 17.64 -1.45
N MET A 272 12.79 18.84 -1.64
CA MET A 272 13.98 19.05 -2.46
C MET A 272 15.20 18.31 -1.88
N LEU A 273 15.41 18.39 -0.57
CA LEU A 273 16.52 17.70 0.10
C LEU A 273 16.38 16.17 0.02
N ASP A 274 15.17 15.62 0.20
CA ASP A 274 14.91 14.19 0.00
C ASP A 274 15.15 13.78 -1.45
N THR A 275 14.71 14.59 -2.42
CA THR A 275 14.96 14.34 -3.85
C THR A 275 16.46 14.30 -4.18
N GLN A 276 17.27 15.17 -3.57
CA GLN A 276 18.73 15.12 -3.68
C GLN A 276 19.32 13.88 -3.02
N ALA A 277 18.87 13.53 -1.82
CA ALA A 277 19.33 12.35 -1.10
C ALA A 277 19.02 11.06 -1.88
N GLU A 278 17.81 10.94 -2.44
CA GLU A 278 17.41 9.83 -3.30
C GLU A 278 18.31 9.71 -4.53
N PHE A 279 18.54 10.83 -5.22
CA PHE A 279 19.39 10.86 -6.41
C PHE A 279 20.83 10.40 -6.10
N LEU A 280 21.42 10.93 -5.02
CA LEU A 280 22.77 10.55 -4.58
C LEU A 280 22.86 9.09 -4.15
N LEU A 281 21.82 8.56 -3.48
CA LEU A 281 21.73 7.16 -3.08
C LEU A 281 21.68 6.23 -4.30
N LYS A 282 20.87 6.55 -5.32
CA LYS A 282 20.84 5.77 -6.58
C LYS A 282 22.20 5.83 -7.29
N LYS A 283 22.84 6.99 -7.32
CA LYS A 283 24.16 7.18 -7.93
C LYS A 283 25.29 6.49 -7.17
N SER A 284 25.18 6.29 -5.86
CA SER A 284 26.19 5.56 -5.09
C SER A 284 26.14 4.06 -5.39
N GLN A 285 24.95 3.51 -5.65
CA GLN A 285 24.77 2.11 -6.05
C GLN A 285 25.38 1.81 -7.43
N SER A 286 25.36 2.78 -8.35
CA SER A 286 25.96 2.67 -9.69
C SER A 286 27.44 3.10 -9.75
N ALA A 287 28.07 3.46 -8.62
CA ALA A 287 29.44 3.92 -8.60
C ALA A 287 30.44 2.77 -8.84
N ALA A 288 31.39 2.96 -9.76
CA ALA A 288 32.41 1.94 -10.07
C ALA A 288 33.55 1.90 -9.05
N ALA A 289 33.89 3.05 -8.43
CA ALA A 289 34.97 3.17 -7.46
C ALA A 289 34.42 3.26 -6.02
N PRO A 290 35.03 2.57 -5.04
CA PRO A 290 34.58 2.58 -3.65
C PRO A 290 34.67 3.97 -3.01
N GLU A 291 35.70 4.75 -3.33
CA GLU A 291 35.86 6.13 -2.83
C GLU A 291 34.73 7.05 -3.30
N GLN A 292 34.33 6.94 -4.58
CA GLN A 292 33.19 7.70 -5.12
C GLN A 292 31.87 7.28 -4.47
N LYS A 293 31.72 5.99 -4.12
CA LYS A 293 30.56 5.51 -3.38
C LYS A 293 30.49 6.15 -2.00
N GLU A 294 31.59 6.15 -1.26
CA GLU A 294 31.67 6.73 0.08
C GLU A 294 31.40 8.25 0.07
N GLU A 295 32.00 8.98 -0.87
CA GLU A 295 31.78 10.42 -1.02
C GLU A 295 30.31 10.74 -1.31
N ARG A 296 29.68 10.01 -2.24
CA ARG A 296 28.25 10.17 -2.57
C ARG A 296 27.34 9.84 -1.40
N LEU A 297 27.66 8.78 -0.64
CA LEU A 297 26.90 8.42 0.55
C LEU A 297 27.01 9.49 1.64
N ARG A 298 28.21 10.06 1.85
CA ARG A 298 28.42 11.16 2.79
C ARG A 298 27.63 12.42 2.39
N MET A 299 27.57 12.73 1.10
CA MET A 299 26.71 13.81 0.59
C MET A 299 25.22 13.50 0.79
N ALA A 300 24.79 12.27 0.48
CA ALA A 300 23.41 11.83 0.68
C ALA A 300 22.99 11.93 2.16
N LEU A 301 23.89 11.55 3.08
CA LEU A 301 23.67 11.66 4.52
C LEU A 301 23.45 13.10 4.94
N GLY A 302 24.28 14.03 4.47
CA GLY A 302 24.14 15.45 4.78
C GLY A 302 22.86 16.09 4.23
N CYS A 303 22.30 15.57 3.14
CA CYS A 303 20.99 15.98 2.61
C CYS A 303 19.84 15.35 3.41
N ALA A 304 19.91 14.04 3.68
CA ALA A 304 18.88 13.30 4.40
C ALA A 304 18.73 13.80 5.85
N ASP A 305 19.83 14.03 6.56
CA ASP A 305 19.83 14.56 7.93
C ASP A 305 19.13 15.94 7.99
N ARG A 306 19.48 16.85 7.07
CA ARG A 306 18.80 18.15 6.95
C ARG A 306 17.32 18.02 6.59
N SER A 307 16.96 17.07 5.74
CA SER A 307 15.56 16.78 5.41
C SER A 307 14.77 16.31 6.63
N THR A 308 15.35 15.43 7.46
CA THR A 308 14.74 14.98 8.71
C THR A 308 14.59 16.11 9.73
N VAL A 309 15.57 16.99 9.84
CA VAL A 309 15.47 18.19 10.70
C VAL A 309 14.40 19.16 10.20
N ALA A 310 14.26 19.31 8.88
CA ALA A 310 13.24 20.17 8.28
C ALA A 310 11.81 19.64 8.49
N ALA A 311 11.60 18.33 8.39
CA ALA A 311 10.30 17.68 8.55
C ALA A 311 10.41 16.41 9.40
N PRO A 312 10.50 16.52 10.74
CA PRO A 312 10.64 15.38 11.64
C PRO A 312 9.35 14.58 11.81
N ALA A 313 8.19 15.14 11.44
CA ALA A 313 6.91 14.44 11.51
C ALA A 313 6.65 13.54 10.29
N GLU A 314 7.36 13.76 9.17
CA GLU A 314 7.14 13.01 7.92
C GLU A 314 7.93 11.69 7.90
N PHE A 315 7.26 10.58 7.61
CA PHE A 315 7.89 9.26 7.56
C PHE A 315 9.00 9.18 6.49
N GLY A 316 8.76 9.77 5.32
CA GLY A 316 9.66 9.67 4.17
C GLY A 316 11.08 10.16 4.45
N THR A 317 11.24 11.22 5.26
CA THR A 317 12.55 11.80 5.58
C THR A 317 13.38 10.85 6.46
N TRP A 318 12.76 10.25 7.48
CA TRP A 318 13.40 9.25 8.34
C TRP A 318 13.70 7.95 7.59
N ALA A 319 12.76 7.48 6.77
CA ALA A 319 12.94 6.28 5.95
C ALA A 319 14.13 6.44 4.98
N ARG A 320 14.27 7.62 4.35
CA ARG A 320 15.41 7.94 3.50
C ARG A 320 16.72 7.93 4.28
N LEU A 321 16.74 8.57 5.45
CA LEU A 321 17.93 8.61 6.31
C LEU A 321 18.35 7.19 6.74
N ALA A 322 17.39 6.33 7.10
CA ALA A 322 17.65 4.93 7.43
C ALA A 322 18.25 4.17 6.22
N GLN A 323 17.70 4.36 5.01
CA GLN A 323 18.25 3.75 3.78
C GLN A 323 19.70 4.20 3.51
N VAL A 324 20.03 5.47 3.77
CA VAL A 324 21.40 5.97 3.62
C VAL A 324 22.34 5.28 4.61
N TYR A 325 21.96 5.15 5.89
CA TYR A 325 22.77 4.43 6.88
C TYR A 325 22.92 2.93 6.53
N VAL A 326 21.87 2.28 6.03
CA VAL A 326 21.92 0.90 5.52
C VAL A 326 22.89 0.77 4.34
N ALA A 327 22.96 1.77 3.47
CA ALA A 327 23.90 1.80 2.35
C ALA A 327 25.35 2.10 2.79
N MET A 328 25.53 2.81 3.91
CA MET A 328 26.83 3.05 4.57
C MET A 328 27.28 1.89 5.47
N GLU A 329 26.44 0.86 5.64
CA GLU A 329 26.70 -0.30 6.53
C GLU A 329 26.84 0.09 8.01
N ASP A 330 26.25 1.23 8.40
CA ASP A 330 26.14 1.67 9.80
C ASP A 330 24.81 1.19 10.39
N TRP A 331 24.81 -0.06 10.82
CA TRP A 331 23.61 -0.78 11.26
C TRP A 331 23.01 -0.22 12.56
N GLY A 332 23.86 0.26 13.47
CA GLY A 332 23.42 0.78 14.77
C GLY A 332 22.62 2.06 14.61
N ASN A 333 23.14 3.00 13.80
CA ASN A 333 22.43 4.22 13.46
C ASN A 333 21.22 3.94 12.58
N ALA A 334 21.33 3.06 11.58
CA ALA A 334 20.18 2.68 10.75
C ALA A 334 18.99 2.19 11.58
N LEU A 335 19.25 1.29 12.55
CA LEU A 335 18.20 0.74 13.40
C LEU A 335 17.62 1.79 14.36
N THR A 336 18.47 2.67 14.89
CA THR A 336 18.07 3.79 15.75
C THR A 336 17.14 4.77 15.02
N ILE A 337 17.50 5.12 13.79
CA ILE A 337 16.70 6.01 12.92
C ILE A 337 15.40 5.31 12.54
N LEU A 338 15.43 4.03 12.19
CA LEU A 338 14.23 3.26 11.89
C LEU A 338 13.24 3.25 13.07
N ASN A 339 13.74 3.07 14.30
CA ASN A 339 12.93 3.15 15.51
C ASN A 339 12.31 4.54 15.76
N SER A 340 12.96 5.58 15.24
CA SER A 340 12.51 6.97 15.38
C SER A 340 11.53 7.39 14.28
N CYS A 341 11.26 6.53 13.29
CA CYS A 341 10.33 6.83 12.19
C CYS A 341 8.89 7.04 12.71
N PRO A 342 8.22 8.15 12.35
CA PRO A 342 6.80 8.33 12.63
C PRO A 342 5.98 7.34 11.78
N MET A 343 5.14 6.55 12.42
CA MET A 343 4.34 5.52 11.76
C MET A 343 2.89 5.96 11.59
N PHE A 344 2.34 5.78 10.39
CA PHE A 344 0.96 6.13 10.08
C PHE A 344 0.12 4.87 9.83
N THR A 345 -1.12 4.91 10.29
CA THR A 345 -2.09 3.89 9.95
C THR A 345 -2.42 3.99 8.47
N TYR A 346 -2.20 2.91 7.74
CA TYR A 346 -2.56 2.83 6.34
C TYR A 346 -4.07 3.01 6.16
N GLN A 347 -4.46 3.93 5.30
CA GLN A 347 -5.83 4.11 4.86
C GLN A 347 -5.99 3.38 3.51
N ASP A 348 -7.01 2.53 3.42
CA ASP A 348 -7.33 1.86 2.17
C ASP A 348 -8.01 2.82 1.21
N LYS A 349 -7.79 2.58 -0.09
CA LYS A 349 -8.48 3.29 -1.16
C LYS A 349 -9.99 3.14 -1.01
N ASP A 350 -10.73 4.19 -1.36
CA ASP A 350 -12.19 4.21 -1.31
C ASP A 350 -12.78 3.05 -2.17
N ALA A 351 -13.30 2.00 -1.54
CA ALA A 351 -13.95 0.90 -2.25
C ALA A 351 -15.47 1.08 -2.23
N PRO A 352 -16.19 0.73 -3.32
CA PRO A 352 -17.64 0.81 -3.32
C PRO A 352 -18.21 -0.25 -2.36
N VAL A 353 -19.00 0.21 -1.39
CA VAL A 353 -19.80 -0.66 -0.51
C VAL A 353 -21.16 -0.85 -1.17
N MET A 354 -21.41 -2.05 -1.69
CA MET A 354 -22.63 -2.37 -2.43
C MET A 354 -23.47 -3.43 -1.72
N PRO A 355 -24.81 -3.40 -1.88
CA PRO A 355 -25.70 -4.46 -1.42
C PRO A 355 -25.37 -5.82 -2.05
N GLU A 356 -25.89 -6.90 -1.46
CA GLU A 356 -25.72 -8.25 -2.01
C GLU A 356 -26.46 -8.36 -3.35
N PRO A 357 -25.76 -8.74 -4.44
CA PRO A 357 -26.39 -8.80 -5.74
C PRO A 357 -27.26 -10.03 -5.91
N LYS A 358 -28.35 -9.88 -6.67
CA LYS A 358 -29.25 -10.99 -6.99
C LYS A 358 -28.61 -12.01 -7.94
N ASP A 359 -27.87 -11.53 -8.92
CA ASP A 359 -27.17 -12.35 -9.91
C ASP A 359 -25.96 -11.58 -10.45
N VAL A 360 -24.91 -12.32 -10.81
CA VAL A 360 -23.62 -11.76 -11.26
C VAL A 360 -23.26 -12.38 -12.60
N HIS A 361 -23.26 -11.56 -13.65
CA HIS A 361 -22.88 -11.97 -14.99
C HIS A 361 -21.52 -11.38 -15.38
N LEU A 362 -20.50 -12.24 -15.48
CA LEU A 362 -19.13 -11.88 -15.86
C LEU A 362 -18.77 -12.52 -17.22
N PRO A 363 -19.16 -11.91 -18.35
CA PRO A 363 -18.89 -12.46 -19.67
C PRO A 363 -17.41 -12.45 -20.00
N THR A 364 -16.95 -13.45 -20.74
CA THR A 364 -15.59 -13.55 -21.26
C THR A 364 -15.57 -13.11 -22.73
N LEU A 365 -14.55 -12.34 -23.12
CA LEU A 365 -14.39 -11.95 -24.52
C LEU A 365 -13.81 -13.14 -25.31
N PRO A 366 -14.37 -13.48 -26.48
CA PRO A 366 -13.78 -14.50 -27.36
C PRO A 366 -12.33 -14.17 -27.72
N GLU A 367 -12.00 -12.88 -27.87
CA GLU A 367 -10.66 -12.39 -28.23
C GLU A 367 -9.65 -12.59 -27.10
N THR A 368 -10.09 -12.70 -25.84
CA THR A 368 -9.22 -12.90 -24.67
C THR A 368 -9.06 -14.35 -24.29
N ARG A 369 -9.67 -15.29 -25.04
CA ARG A 369 -9.58 -16.70 -24.71
C ARG A 369 -8.17 -17.23 -24.92
N LEU A 370 -7.60 -17.77 -23.85
CA LEU A 370 -6.33 -18.47 -23.87
C LEU A 370 -6.42 -19.64 -22.89
N ASP A 371 -6.25 -20.86 -23.40
CA ASP A 371 -6.44 -22.07 -22.61
C ASP A 371 -5.58 -22.08 -21.34
N GLU A 372 -4.34 -21.60 -21.40
CA GLU A 372 -3.44 -21.47 -20.23
C GLU A 372 -4.02 -20.59 -19.10
N ILE A 373 -4.85 -19.60 -19.44
CA ILE A 373 -5.45 -18.63 -18.52
C ILE A 373 -6.85 -19.06 -18.08
N ASP A 374 -7.64 -19.59 -19.01
CA ASP A 374 -9.05 -19.95 -18.80
C ASP A 374 -9.24 -21.39 -18.28
N SER A 375 -8.17 -22.18 -18.19
CA SER A 375 -8.21 -23.50 -17.56
C SER A 375 -8.79 -23.37 -16.15
N GLU A 376 -9.96 -23.98 -15.91
CA GLU A 376 -10.49 -24.12 -14.56
C GLU A 376 -9.43 -24.80 -13.69
N PRO A 377 -9.24 -24.36 -12.44
CA PRO A 377 -8.41 -25.11 -11.52
C PRO A 377 -9.01 -26.51 -11.44
N GLU A 378 -8.33 -27.52 -12.00
CA GLU A 378 -8.79 -28.90 -11.84
C GLU A 378 -9.01 -29.11 -10.34
N SER A 379 -10.13 -29.69 -9.93
CA SER A 379 -10.46 -29.87 -8.50
C SER A 379 -9.37 -30.64 -7.73
N ARG A 380 -8.42 -31.27 -8.43
CA ARG A 380 -7.19 -31.87 -7.93
C ARG A 380 -6.16 -30.88 -7.37
N PHE A 381 -6.23 -29.60 -7.73
CA PHE A 381 -5.36 -28.51 -7.24
C PHE A 381 -6.01 -27.68 -6.13
N SER A 382 -7.24 -27.99 -5.73
CA SER A 382 -7.88 -27.43 -4.54
C SER A 382 -7.35 -28.12 -3.27
N GLU A 383 -6.04 -28.41 -3.24
CA GLU A 383 -5.36 -28.96 -2.07
C GLU A 383 -5.33 -27.91 -0.96
N GLN A 384 -5.62 -28.36 0.26
CA GLN A 384 -5.68 -27.49 1.44
C GLN A 384 -4.29 -26.86 1.65
N VAL A 385 -4.20 -25.54 1.46
CA VAL A 385 -2.97 -24.76 1.68
C VAL A 385 -2.61 -24.81 3.17
N ASP A 386 -1.33 -24.95 3.48
CA ASP A 386 -0.84 -24.93 4.87
C ASP A 386 -1.30 -23.64 5.58
N PRO A 387 -2.06 -23.73 6.69
CA PRO A 387 -2.49 -22.56 7.44
C PRO A 387 -1.34 -21.67 7.92
N GLN A 388 -0.13 -22.20 8.11
CA GLN A 388 1.04 -21.40 8.49
C GLN A 388 1.47 -20.45 7.36
N LEU A 389 1.31 -20.85 6.10
CA LEU A 389 1.63 -20.02 4.94
C LEU A 389 0.58 -18.93 4.70
N LEU A 390 -0.70 -19.25 4.89
CA LEU A 390 -1.79 -18.28 4.75
C LEU A 390 -1.75 -17.18 5.82
N ASN A 391 -1.33 -17.52 7.04
CA ASN A 391 -1.32 -16.60 8.17
C ASN A 391 -0.04 -15.76 8.30
N LEU A 392 0.83 -15.74 7.29
CA LEU A 392 2.04 -14.90 7.28
C LEU A 392 1.67 -13.42 7.34
N ARG A 393 1.86 -12.81 8.52
CA ARG A 393 1.45 -11.43 8.80
C ARG A 393 2.13 -10.41 7.89
N ALA A 394 3.38 -10.67 7.49
CA ALA A 394 4.15 -9.78 6.63
C ALA A 394 3.50 -9.50 5.27
N ALA A 395 2.70 -10.44 4.74
CA ALA A 395 2.03 -10.27 3.45
C ALA A 395 0.97 -9.14 3.46
N GLY A 396 0.41 -8.86 4.64
CA GLY A 396 -0.61 -7.83 4.86
C GLY A 396 -0.05 -6.42 5.11
N TYR A 397 1.26 -6.24 5.28
CA TYR A 397 1.82 -4.91 5.51
C TYR A 397 1.61 -3.99 4.30
N ARG A 398 1.21 -2.75 4.58
CA ARG A 398 0.97 -1.66 3.62
C ARG A 398 1.50 -0.34 4.20
N GLY A 399 1.66 0.68 3.36
CA GLY A 399 2.09 2.02 3.78
C GLY A 399 3.46 2.03 4.47
N THR A 400 3.59 2.78 5.57
CA THR A 400 4.85 2.96 6.30
C THR A 400 5.43 1.65 6.85
N PHE A 401 4.58 0.75 7.34
CA PHE A 401 4.99 -0.55 7.90
C PHE A 401 5.65 -1.44 6.84
N GLN A 402 5.13 -1.44 5.61
CA GLN A 402 5.72 -2.20 4.52
C GLN A 402 7.12 -1.67 4.16
N GLN A 403 7.27 -0.34 4.08
CA GLN A 403 8.56 0.27 3.77
C GLN A 403 9.58 0.04 4.90
N ALA A 404 9.18 0.21 6.16
CA ALA A 404 10.03 -0.08 7.32
C ALA A 404 10.46 -1.56 7.35
N TYR A 405 9.53 -2.48 7.08
CA TYR A 405 9.83 -3.91 6.98
C TYR A 405 10.81 -4.21 5.85
N SER A 406 10.67 -3.57 4.68
CA SER A 406 11.63 -3.73 3.58
C SER A 406 13.05 -3.26 3.93
N ILE A 407 13.19 -2.18 4.70
CA ILE A 407 14.50 -1.71 5.19
C ILE A 407 15.08 -2.75 6.16
N LEU A 408 14.26 -3.30 7.06
CA LEU A 408 14.69 -4.33 8.01
C LEU A 408 15.11 -5.64 7.32
N THR A 409 14.39 -6.07 6.28
CA THR A 409 14.77 -7.26 5.51
C THR A 409 16.05 -7.03 4.71
N GLU A 410 16.27 -5.81 4.19
CA GLU A 410 17.53 -5.44 3.54
C GLU A 410 18.72 -5.52 4.52
N MET A 411 18.57 -5.00 5.74
CA MET A 411 19.59 -5.12 6.79
C MET A 411 19.90 -6.59 7.08
N THR A 412 18.85 -7.39 7.29
CA THR A 412 18.96 -8.81 7.64
C THR A 412 19.65 -9.61 6.53
N LYS A 413 19.35 -9.30 5.27
CA LYS A 413 19.98 -9.94 4.11
C LYS A 413 21.50 -9.73 4.08
N LYS A 414 22.00 -8.58 4.56
CA LYS A 414 23.42 -8.24 4.56
C LYS A 414 24.18 -8.77 5.78
N ILE A 415 23.61 -8.70 6.99
CA ILE A 415 24.31 -9.05 8.24
C ILE A 415 23.89 -10.38 8.86
N GLY A 416 22.73 -10.91 8.49
CA GLY A 416 22.14 -12.10 9.10
C GLY A 416 21.35 -11.80 10.39
N TRP A 417 20.54 -12.78 10.81
CA TRP A 417 19.63 -12.65 11.95
C TRP A 417 20.35 -12.47 13.30
N ASP A 418 21.37 -13.29 13.58
CA ASP A 418 22.06 -13.26 14.88
C ASP A 418 22.80 -11.94 15.11
N GLN A 419 23.47 -11.42 14.07
CA GLN A 419 24.16 -10.13 14.15
C GLN A 419 23.17 -8.98 14.30
N LEU A 420 22.02 -9.05 13.62
CA LEU A 420 20.95 -8.07 13.79
C LEU A 420 20.40 -8.06 15.23
N LEU A 421 20.22 -9.24 15.85
CA LEU A 421 19.81 -9.34 17.26
C LEU A 421 20.85 -8.75 18.21
N LYS A 422 22.13 -8.96 17.93
CA LYS A 422 23.22 -8.36 18.71
C LYS A 422 23.18 -6.84 18.65
N ILE A 423 23.06 -6.27 17.44
CA ILE A 423 22.91 -4.82 17.26
C ILE A 423 21.65 -4.31 17.95
N ARG A 424 20.54 -5.06 17.88
CA ARG A 424 19.29 -4.74 18.60
C ARG A 424 19.53 -4.65 20.11
N SER A 425 20.23 -5.62 20.71
CA SER A 425 20.53 -5.61 22.16
C SER A 425 21.55 -4.54 22.57
N ASP A 426 22.43 -4.13 21.65
CA ASP A 426 23.43 -3.09 21.91
C ASP A 426 22.81 -1.70 21.88
N VAL A 427 21.85 -1.47 20.97
CA VAL A 427 21.20 -0.16 20.74
C VAL A 427 19.94 0.02 21.59
N PHE A 428 19.18 -1.05 21.85
CA PHE A 428 17.89 -0.95 22.53
C PHE A 428 17.82 -1.62 23.89
N VAL A 429 16.90 -1.09 24.70
CA VAL A 429 16.35 -1.71 25.90
C VAL A 429 14.89 -2.05 25.61
N MET A 430 14.46 -3.24 26.05
CA MET A 430 13.07 -3.68 25.86
C MET A 430 12.16 -3.07 26.95
N GLU A 431 10.87 -2.89 26.65
CA GLU A 431 9.95 -2.22 27.59
C GLU A 431 9.84 -2.95 28.94
N ASP A 432 9.91 -4.29 28.93
CA ASP A 432 9.87 -5.11 30.15
C ASP A 432 11.15 -4.98 30.98
N GLU A 433 12.31 -4.84 30.33
CA GLU A 433 13.60 -4.55 31.00
C GLU A 433 13.57 -3.16 31.62
N TYR A 434 13.08 -2.16 30.87
CA TYR A 434 12.95 -0.78 31.34
C TYR A 434 11.94 -0.65 32.51
N ARG A 435 10.85 -1.41 32.50
CA ARG A 435 9.84 -1.40 33.57
C ARG A 435 10.28 -2.12 34.83
N ASN A 436 10.98 -3.25 34.70
CA ASN A 436 11.44 -4.05 35.84
C ASN A 436 12.66 -3.43 36.56
N GLU A 437 13.40 -2.53 35.90
CA GLU A 437 14.58 -1.88 36.47
C GLU A 437 14.31 -0.47 37.03
N LYS A 438 13.08 0.06 36.89
CA LYS A 438 12.69 1.25 37.68
C LYS A 438 12.67 0.84 39.15
N PRO A 439 13.50 1.45 40.03
CA PRO A 439 13.35 1.21 41.46
C PRO A 439 11.92 1.60 41.84
N GLU A 440 11.20 0.69 42.51
CA GLU A 440 9.96 1.04 43.19
C GLU A 440 10.27 2.24 44.10
N TYR A 441 9.86 3.43 43.68
CA TYR A 441 9.81 4.57 44.60
C TYR A 441 8.86 4.17 45.73
N PRO A 442 9.23 4.41 47.00
CA PRO A 442 8.39 4.03 48.12
C PRO A 442 7.02 4.69 47.95
N LYS A 443 5.98 3.86 47.94
CA LYS A 443 4.57 4.26 47.97
C LYS A 443 4.32 5.05 49.25
N ASN A 444 4.59 6.36 49.23
CA ASN A 444 4.07 7.38 50.14
C ASN A 444 4.54 8.77 49.71
N ARG A 445 4.06 9.27 48.56
CA ARG A 445 4.02 10.71 48.30
C ARG A 445 2.71 11.03 47.59
N ASN A 446 1.86 11.81 48.26
CA ASN A 446 0.55 12.21 47.78
C ASN A 446 0.68 13.20 46.62
N ALA A 447 -0.24 13.12 45.67
CA ALA A 447 -0.29 13.95 44.47
C ALA A 447 -0.73 15.39 44.79
N SER A 448 0.21 16.25 45.21
CA SER A 448 0.10 17.72 45.14
C SER A 448 1.40 18.35 45.63
N THR A 449 2.41 18.46 44.77
CA THR A 449 3.47 19.51 44.82
C THR A 449 4.42 19.39 43.59
N ASP A 450 3.92 19.07 42.40
CA ASP A 450 4.78 18.92 41.21
C ASP A 450 4.45 19.96 40.13
N GLY A 451 4.33 21.21 40.56
CA GLY A 451 4.21 22.37 39.69
C GLY A 451 5.09 23.48 40.24
N LEU A 452 6.15 23.80 39.51
CA LEU A 452 7.16 24.86 39.70
C LEU A 452 8.53 24.36 40.16
N ARG A 453 9.43 24.09 39.20
CA ARG A 453 10.71 24.83 39.11
C ARG A 453 11.51 24.46 37.86
N GLY A 454 11.81 25.50 37.09
CA GLY A 454 12.87 25.52 36.09
C GLY A 454 13.10 26.95 35.61
N THR A 455 14.11 27.62 36.14
CA THR A 455 15.04 28.55 35.46
C THR A 455 16.12 29.05 36.46
N PRO A 456 17.33 29.42 36.01
CA PRO A 456 18.58 29.21 36.77
C PRO A 456 19.36 30.47 37.23
N ASP A 457 20.19 30.28 38.28
CA ASP A 457 21.46 30.96 38.69
C ASP A 457 21.47 32.46 39.13
N PRO A 458 22.51 33.01 39.84
CA PRO A 458 23.73 32.43 40.44
C PRO A 458 24.15 32.96 41.87
N THR A 459 25.30 32.47 42.36
CA THR A 459 26.31 33.09 43.29
C THR A 459 26.13 33.13 44.84
N ALA A 460 27.00 32.36 45.50
CA ALA A 460 27.96 32.69 46.57
C ALA A 460 27.55 33.23 47.98
N THR A 461 28.26 32.67 48.99
CA THR A 461 28.67 33.20 50.32
C THR A 461 27.82 32.98 51.59
N ASN A 462 28.36 32.11 52.48
CA ASN A 462 28.60 32.17 53.95
C ASN A 462 27.59 32.71 54.99
N GLY A 463 27.48 31.96 56.10
CA GLY A 463 27.23 32.39 57.51
C GLY A 463 25.81 32.11 58.03
N GLU A 464 25.57 31.16 58.96
CA GLU A 464 25.49 31.33 60.45
C GLU A 464 24.53 32.47 60.86
N THR A 465 23.50 32.36 61.72
CA THR A 465 23.23 31.62 62.97
C THR A 465 21.75 31.99 63.35
N SER A 466 20.87 31.04 63.69
CA SER A 466 20.33 30.71 65.03
C SER A 466 19.30 31.68 65.66
N GLU A 467 18.22 31.07 66.21
CA GLU A 467 17.35 31.51 67.34
C GLU A 467 16.36 32.65 67.04
N ASP A 468 15.13 32.75 67.58
CA ASP A 468 14.25 31.98 68.49
C ASP A 468 12.90 32.77 68.45
N GLU A 469 11.72 32.16 68.43
CA GLU A 469 10.82 31.87 69.57
C GLU A 469 9.49 32.65 69.47
N GLU A 470 8.49 32.08 70.15
CA GLU A 470 7.21 32.62 70.63
C GLU A 470 6.05 32.87 69.64
N ASP A 471 4.78 32.66 69.99
CA ASP A 471 4.04 31.70 70.83
C ASP A 471 2.56 32.10 70.71
N ASN A 472 1.66 31.19 71.11
CA ASN A 472 0.28 31.42 71.57
C ASN A 472 -0.83 31.72 70.54
N ASP A 473 -1.80 30.80 70.34
CA ASP A 473 -2.96 30.43 71.21
C ASP A 473 -4.18 31.31 70.85
N GLU A 474 -5.45 30.88 70.84
CA GLU A 474 -6.14 29.64 71.22
C GLU A 474 -7.60 29.70 70.69
N GLU A 475 -8.35 28.64 70.99
CA GLU A 475 -9.83 28.48 71.07
C GLU A 475 -10.54 27.79 69.87
N VAL A 476 -10.86 26.47 69.89
CA VAL A 476 -11.81 25.66 70.76
C VAL A 476 -13.27 25.87 70.29
N GLU A 477 -14.19 24.93 70.02
CA GLU A 477 -14.52 23.51 70.27
C GLU A 477 -15.70 23.16 69.29
N GLY A 478 -16.20 21.94 69.02
CA GLY A 478 -16.01 20.60 69.56
C GLY A 478 -16.94 19.54 68.90
N LYS A 479 -16.50 18.27 68.98
CA LYS A 479 -17.20 16.96 69.21
C LYS A 479 -18.46 16.52 68.42
N GLU A 480 -18.40 15.40 67.68
CA GLU A 480 -18.86 13.99 67.99
C GLU A 480 -20.39 13.79 67.89
N SER A 481 -21.04 12.71 67.41
CA SER A 481 -20.73 11.28 67.10
C SER A 481 -21.94 10.63 66.34
N LYS A 482 -21.74 9.43 65.76
CA LYS A 482 -22.70 8.52 65.04
C LYS A 482 -23.68 7.77 66.03
N PRO A 483 -24.50 6.72 65.68
CA PRO A 483 -24.87 6.04 64.41
C PRO A 483 -26.38 5.60 64.23
N ALA A 484 -26.70 5.02 63.06
CA ALA A 484 -27.48 3.76 62.83
C ALA A 484 -28.65 3.80 61.81
N ASP A 485 -28.69 2.70 61.03
CA ASP A 485 -29.79 2.00 60.32
C ASP A 485 -30.27 2.34 58.88
N SER A 486 -29.97 1.36 58.00
CA SER A 486 -30.87 0.55 57.14
C SER A 486 -31.62 1.19 55.96
N GLU A 487 -31.30 0.78 54.72
CA GLU A 487 -32.03 -0.30 54.01
C GLU A 487 -31.47 -0.54 52.59
N SER A 488 -31.55 -1.81 52.19
CA SER A 488 -31.32 -2.43 50.89
C SER A 488 -32.66 -3.10 50.50
N LEU A 489 -33.15 -3.26 49.25
CA LEU A 489 -32.74 -4.17 48.17
C LEU A 489 -33.97 -4.31 47.23
N ALA A 490 -33.72 -4.48 45.92
CA ALA A 490 -34.46 -5.29 44.92
C ALA A 490 -35.99 -5.14 44.68
N PRO A 491 -36.47 -5.67 43.54
CA PRO A 491 -37.47 -6.73 43.66
C PRO A 491 -37.16 -7.98 42.83
N THR A 492 -37.56 -9.13 43.40
CA THR A 492 -37.59 -10.46 42.80
C THR A 492 -39.06 -10.87 42.60
N LEU A 493 -39.38 -11.59 41.53
CA LEU A 493 -40.61 -12.40 41.40
C LEU A 493 -40.25 -13.89 41.26
N ILE A 494 -41.19 -14.75 41.69
CA ILE A 494 -41.03 -16.07 42.31
C ILE A 494 -41.34 -17.26 41.37
N ASN A 495 -40.60 -18.37 41.56
CA ASN A 495 -40.76 -19.83 41.31
C ASN A 495 -41.86 -20.44 40.40
N GLY A 496 -41.46 -21.49 39.64
CA GLY A 496 -42.25 -22.73 39.47
C GLY A 496 -42.03 -23.61 38.21
N GLU A 497 -41.15 -24.62 38.33
CA GLU A 497 -41.18 -25.98 37.71
C GLU A 497 -40.81 -26.29 36.22
N LYS A 498 -39.87 -27.28 36.12
CA LYS A 498 -39.65 -28.37 35.13
C LYS A 498 -38.74 -28.18 33.89
N ASP A 499 -37.52 -28.69 34.09
CA ASP A 499 -36.83 -29.75 33.33
C ASP A 499 -36.17 -29.50 31.94
N GLU A 500 -35.00 -30.14 31.83
CA GLU A 500 -34.15 -30.49 30.67
C GLU A 500 -33.29 -29.41 29.95
N GLY A 501 -31.99 -29.43 30.26
CA GLY A 501 -30.94 -29.70 29.27
C GLY A 501 -30.20 -28.53 28.63
N LEU A 502 -29.00 -28.19 29.15
CA LEU A 502 -27.77 -27.93 28.37
C LEU A 502 -26.60 -27.58 29.31
N GLU A 503 -25.67 -28.54 29.46
CA GLU A 503 -24.43 -28.44 30.21
C GLU A 503 -23.35 -27.63 29.47
N LYS A 504 -22.62 -26.80 30.21
CA LYS A 504 -21.26 -26.33 29.86
C LYS A 504 -20.27 -27.44 30.18
N PRO A 505 -19.22 -27.69 29.37
CA PRO A 505 -18.09 -28.47 29.86
C PRO A 505 -17.14 -27.59 30.67
N SER A 506 -16.76 -28.15 31.81
CA SER A 506 -15.89 -27.65 32.86
C SER A 506 -14.44 -28.12 32.69
N SER A 507 -13.55 -27.33 33.29
CA SER A 507 -12.40 -27.75 34.11
C SER A 507 -11.25 -28.57 33.48
N THR A 508 -10.13 -27.85 33.33
CA THR A 508 -8.81 -28.18 33.90
C THR A 508 -8.80 -29.21 35.05
N VAL A 509 -7.84 -30.14 35.03
CA VAL A 509 -7.45 -30.99 36.17
C VAL A 509 -5.92 -30.96 36.34
N ASP A 510 -5.49 -30.81 37.59
CA ASP A 510 -4.10 -30.80 38.10
C ASP A 510 -3.39 -32.17 38.04
N PRO A 511 -2.04 -32.22 37.92
CA PRO A 511 -1.28 -33.47 37.92
C PRO A 511 -0.50 -33.72 39.23
N ALA A 512 -0.83 -34.80 39.95
CA ALA A 512 0.09 -35.51 40.85
C ALA A 512 -0.27 -37.00 40.91
N ASP A 513 0.77 -37.85 40.99
CA ASP A 513 0.79 -39.32 41.16
C ASP A 513 0.65 -40.20 39.90
N VAL A 514 1.76 -40.76 39.38
CA VAL A 514 2.37 -42.07 39.77
C VAL A 514 3.53 -42.44 38.80
N LYS A 515 4.55 -43.08 39.37
CA LYS A 515 5.84 -43.55 38.84
C LYS A 515 5.78 -44.85 37.98
N LYS A 516 6.80 -44.96 37.08
CA LYS A 516 7.61 -46.16 36.67
C LYS A 516 6.91 -47.26 35.83
N ASP A 517 7.44 -47.80 34.71
CA ASP A 517 8.82 -48.13 34.29
C ASP A 517 9.06 -48.11 32.75
N GLU A 518 10.32 -47.78 32.38
CA GLU A 518 11.27 -48.17 31.28
C GLU A 518 10.79 -48.47 29.82
N ALA A 519 11.10 -47.59 28.84
CA ALA A 519 12.25 -47.56 27.88
C ALA A 519 11.95 -48.33 26.54
N GLU A 520 12.06 -47.80 25.31
CA GLU A 520 13.06 -46.91 24.66
C GLU A 520 12.46 -45.92 23.60
N ALA A 521 13.15 -44.77 23.47
CA ALA A 521 13.22 -43.69 22.46
C ALA A 521 12.33 -43.76 21.19
N VAL A 522 11.63 -42.69 20.75
CA VAL A 522 12.14 -41.37 20.28
C VAL A 522 11.08 -40.26 20.43
N SER A 523 11.39 -39.14 21.11
CA SER A 523 10.82 -37.76 21.00
C SER A 523 11.54 -36.81 22.01
N PRO A 524 11.43 -35.45 22.00
CA PRO A 524 10.56 -34.55 21.22
C PRO A 524 11.23 -33.30 20.57
N SER A 525 10.38 -32.51 19.91
CA SER A 525 10.56 -31.33 19.05
C SER A 525 11.46 -30.16 19.57
N PRO A 526 12.19 -29.44 18.67
CA PRO A 526 13.10 -28.33 19.00
C PRO A 526 12.45 -27.05 19.58
N PHE A 527 11.14 -27.05 19.78
CA PHE A 527 10.39 -25.98 20.45
C PHE A 527 10.86 -25.70 21.89
N LEU A 528 11.41 -26.69 22.60
CA LEU A 528 11.90 -26.52 23.98
C LEU A 528 13.34 -25.99 24.10
N ILE A 529 14.18 -26.12 23.07
CA ILE A 529 15.60 -25.72 23.17
C ILE A 529 15.77 -24.20 22.98
N THR A 530 14.97 -23.58 22.10
CA THR A 530 15.07 -22.14 21.82
C THR A 530 14.53 -21.28 22.96
N VAL A 531 13.48 -21.75 23.65
CA VAL A 531 12.93 -21.10 24.86
C VAL A 531 13.88 -21.24 26.05
N LEU A 532 14.70 -22.28 26.12
CA LEU A 532 15.66 -22.47 27.21
C LEU A 532 16.97 -21.68 27.00
N ILE A 533 17.43 -21.44 25.76
CA ILE A 533 18.61 -20.59 25.51
C ILE A 533 18.30 -19.10 25.78
N TYR A 534 17.10 -18.63 25.41
CA TYR A 534 16.63 -17.29 25.80
C TYR A 534 16.55 -17.13 27.33
N ARG A 535 16.30 -18.23 28.05
CA ARG A 535 16.27 -18.29 29.51
C ARG A 535 17.67 -18.35 30.14
N GLU A 536 18.68 -18.87 29.44
CA GLU A 536 20.04 -19.08 29.97
C GLU A 536 20.97 -17.86 29.82
N GLN A 537 20.78 -17.02 28.79
CA GLN A 537 21.54 -15.77 28.62
C GLN A 537 21.07 -14.61 29.51
N LEU A 538 19.88 -14.70 30.11
CA LEU A 538 19.42 -13.80 31.18
C LEU A 538 19.99 -14.19 32.57
N LEU A 539 20.70 -15.32 32.70
CA LEU A 539 21.11 -15.90 33.99
C LEU A 539 22.61 -15.85 34.30
N THR A 540 23.47 -15.33 33.43
CA THR A 540 24.91 -15.14 33.75
C THR A 540 25.19 -13.79 34.41
N ASN A 541 24.49 -13.52 35.51
CA ASN A 541 24.91 -12.52 36.50
C ASN A 541 26.03 -13.14 37.37
N VAL A 542 27.28 -12.92 36.96
CA VAL A 542 28.45 -13.17 37.82
C VAL A 542 28.67 -11.95 38.70
N GLN A 543 28.26 -12.10 39.96
CA GLN A 543 28.89 -11.56 41.18
C GLN A 543 29.56 -10.17 41.08
N GLY A 544 28.84 -9.16 41.57
CA GLY A 544 29.33 -8.35 42.69
C GLY A 544 30.48 -7.38 42.45
N ALA A 545 30.40 -6.53 41.43
CA ALA A 545 30.94 -5.16 41.39
C ALA A 545 30.69 -4.57 40.00
N ASN A 546 29.59 -3.80 39.79
CA ASN A 546 29.40 -2.81 38.71
C ASN A 546 27.94 -2.35 38.51
N ASN A 547 27.25 -1.90 39.57
CA ASN A 547 25.90 -1.31 39.40
C ASN A 547 25.94 0.00 38.59
N ASP A 548 27.00 0.81 38.73
CA ASP A 548 27.14 2.08 38.00
C ASP A 548 27.51 1.87 36.51
N ASP A 549 28.24 0.81 36.19
CA ASP A 549 28.63 0.43 34.82
C ASP A 549 27.46 -0.22 34.05
N HIS A 550 26.55 -0.91 34.74
CA HIS A 550 25.33 -1.45 34.15
C HIS A 550 24.29 -0.33 33.90
N LEU A 551 24.12 0.57 34.87
CA LEU A 551 23.22 1.72 34.76
C LEU A 551 23.67 2.74 33.69
N SER A 552 24.97 2.95 33.55
CA SER A 552 25.53 3.80 32.48
C SER A 552 25.42 3.17 31.08
N LYS A 553 25.54 1.83 30.97
CA LYS A 553 25.26 1.09 29.72
C LYS A 553 23.78 1.14 29.33
N LEU A 554 22.87 1.18 30.30
CA LEU A 554 21.44 1.34 30.08
C LEU A 554 21.08 2.79 29.69
N ASN A 555 21.74 3.79 30.28
CA ASN A 555 21.52 5.21 29.95
C ASN A 555 21.85 5.57 28.49
N ASN A 556 22.70 4.78 27.82
CA ASN A 556 23.07 5.01 26.41
C ASN A 556 22.16 4.28 25.41
N LYS A 557 21.29 3.38 25.88
CA LYS A 557 20.38 2.62 25.02
C LYS A 557 19.03 3.31 24.90
N ARG A 558 18.36 3.13 23.77
CA ARG A 558 17.02 3.69 23.53
C ARG A 558 15.93 2.64 23.77
N LEU A 559 14.71 3.08 24.08
CA LEU A 559 13.57 2.17 24.12
C LEU A 559 13.24 1.69 22.71
N CYS A 560 13.10 0.38 22.51
CA CYS A 560 12.56 -0.17 21.28
C CYS A 560 11.06 0.10 21.20
N GLU A 561 10.61 0.73 20.12
CA GLU A 561 9.18 0.94 19.86
C GLU A 561 8.47 -0.39 19.64
N ARG A 562 7.27 -0.53 20.19
CA ARG A 562 6.49 -1.79 20.13
C ARG A 562 6.22 -2.26 18.70
N TRP A 563 6.01 -1.32 17.79
CA TRP A 563 5.77 -1.64 16.39
C TRP A 563 7.01 -2.25 15.74
N LEU A 564 8.20 -1.75 16.07
CA LEU A 564 9.46 -2.28 15.55
C LEU A 564 9.74 -3.66 16.13
N ASP A 565 9.48 -3.88 17.42
CA ASP A 565 9.56 -5.22 18.03
C ASP A 565 8.59 -6.22 17.37
N SER A 566 7.36 -5.78 17.05
CA SER A 566 6.43 -6.58 16.25
C SER A 566 6.98 -6.90 14.86
N LEU A 567 7.69 -5.98 14.20
CA LEU A 567 8.36 -6.27 12.92
C LEU A 567 9.46 -7.31 13.07
N PHE A 568 10.24 -7.29 14.17
CA PHE A 568 11.23 -8.32 14.47
C PHE A 568 10.60 -9.70 14.62
N MET A 569 9.47 -9.81 15.32
CA MET A 569 8.76 -11.08 15.49
C MET A 569 8.22 -11.61 14.16
N VAL A 570 7.67 -10.72 13.32
CA VAL A 570 7.17 -11.10 11.98
C VAL A 570 8.31 -11.44 11.02
N LEU A 571 9.44 -10.76 11.10
CA LEU A 571 10.65 -11.11 10.36
C LEU A 571 11.16 -12.49 10.77
N TYR A 572 11.20 -12.79 12.06
CA TYR A 572 11.59 -14.12 12.55
C TYR A 572 10.68 -15.22 11.99
N GLU A 573 9.37 -14.98 11.97
CA GLU A 573 8.40 -15.92 11.39
C GLU A 573 8.66 -16.16 9.90
N ASP A 574 8.85 -15.10 9.11
CA ASP A 574 9.17 -15.19 7.68
C ASP A 574 10.49 -15.96 7.46
N LEU A 575 11.55 -15.64 8.21
CA LEU A 575 12.84 -16.35 8.14
C LEU A 575 12.72 -17.83 8.51
N ARG A 576 11.94 -18.14 9.55
CA ARG A 576 11.70 -19.53 10.00
C ARG A 576 11.00 -20.32 8.92
N VAL A 577 9.91 -19.80 8.35
CA VAL A 577 9.16 -20.46 7.28
C VAL A 577 10.03 -20.64 6.04
N TYR A 578 10.79 -19.61 5.66
CA TYR A 578 11.75 -19.69 4.57
C TYR A 578 12.78 -20.81 4.81
N THR A 579 13.38 -20.86 5.99
CA THR A 579 14.40 -21.87 6.34
C THR A 579 13.84 -23.29 6.34
N ILE A 580 12.62 -23.48 6.87
CA ILE A 580 11.93 -24.78 6.83
C ILE A 580 11.72 -25.21 5.38
N TRP A 581 11.20 -24.33 4.54
CA TRP A 581 10.99 -24.61 3.12
C TRP A 581 12.29 -25.00 2.40
N ARG A 582 13.36 -24.20 2.56
CA ARG A 582 14.66 -24.50 1.93
C ARG A 582 15.26 -25.82 2.43
N THR A 583 15.13 -26.11 3.73
CA THR A 583 15.61 -27.36 4.32
C THR A 583 14.85 -28.56 3.79
N GLN A 584 13.51 -28.48 3.74
CA GLN A 584 12.67 -29.54 3.19
C GLN A 584 12.99 -29.79 1.71
N MET A 585 13.10 -28.73 0.89
CA MET A 585 13.49 -28.88 -0.51
C MET A 585 14.84 -29.59 -0.67
N ALA A 586 15.84 -29.23 0.15
CA ALA A 586 17.15 -29.87 0.12
C ALA A 586 17.09 -31.36 0.54
N GLN A 587 16.30 -31.70 1.56
CA GLN A 587 16.10 -33.08 2.02
C GLN A 587 15.44 -33.96 0.94
N TYR A 588 14.37 -33.47 0.31
CA TYR A 588 13.69 -34.19 -0.77
C TYR A 588 14.62 -34.37 -1.98
N ARG A 589 15.40 -33.34 -2.34
CA ARG A 589 16.40 -33.43 -3.40
C ARG A 589 17.48 -34.47 -3.09
N ALA A 590 17.95 -34.55 -1.84
CA ALA A 590 18.91 -35.56 -1.40
C ALA A 590 18.34 -36.99 -1.44
N GLN A 591 17.05 -37.16 -1.13
CA GLN A 591 16.33 -38.43 -1.22
C GLN A 591 15.89 -38.79 -2.66
N SER A 592 16.24 -37.97 -3.66
CA SER A 592 15.75 -38.10 -5.05
C SER A 592 14.22 -38.16 -5.16
N MET A 593 13.53 -37.56 -4.18
CA MET A 593 12.07 -37.44 -4.15
C MET A 593 11.65 -36.08 -4.70
N GLN A 594 10.50 -36.03 -5.38
CA GLN A 594 9.93 -34.77 -5.84
C GLN A 594 9.32 -34.01 -4.66
N TYR A 595 9.78 -32.78 -4.42
CA TYR A 595 9.13 -31.86 -3.49
C TYR A 595 7.88 -31.28 -4.15
N LYS A 596 6.70 -31.72 -3.70
CA LYS A 596 5.41 -31.29 -4.23
C LYS A 596 4.72 -30.36 -3.24
N LYS A 597 4.19 -29.27 -3.78
CA LYS A 597 3.44 -28.20 -3.10
C LYS A 597 2.39 -27.68 -4.09
N SER A 598 1.28 -27.16 -3.57
CA SER A 598 0.22 -26.60 -4.41
C SER A 598 0.68 -25.31 -5.12
N ALA A 599 0.01 -24.94 -6.21
CA ALA A 599 0.33 -23.73 -6.94
C ALA A 599 0.21 -22.46 -6.06
N GLU A 600 -0.74 -22.43 -5.14
CA GLU A 600 -0.93 -21.32 -4.20
C GLU A 600 0.17 -21.27 -3.14
N GLU A 601 0.59 -22.42 -2.60
CA GLU A 601 1.75 -22.47 -1.70
C GLU A 601 3.02 -21.96 -2.38
N TRP A 602 3.27 -22.34 -3.64
CA TRP A 602 4.42 -21.83 -4.41
C TRP A 602 4.35 -20.32 -4.65
N GLU A 603 3.16 -19.76 -4.88
CA GLU A 603 2.96 -18.32 -5.01
C GLU A 603 3.29 -17.58 -3.70
N ILE A 604 2.83 -18.10 -2.55
CA ILE A 604 3.12 -17.54 -1.23
C ILE A 604 4.61 -17.64 -0.89
N LEU A 605 5.24 -18.79 -1.16
CA LEU A 605 6.67 -19.02 -0.93
C LEU A 605 7.54 -18.11 -1.82
N GLY A 606 7.13 -17.91 -3.08
CA GLY A 606 7.79 -16.94 -3.96
C GLY A 606 7.71 -15.52 -3.41
N ALA A 607 6.53 -15.09 -2.97
CA ALA A 607 6.35 -13.77 -2.35
C ALA A 607 7.11 -13.61 -1.03
N LEU A 608 7.23 -14.69 -0.23
CA LEU A 608 8.04 -14.72 0.99
C LEU A 608 9.53 -14.53 0.66
N ALA A 609 10.06 -15.28 -0.32
CA ALA A 609 11.45 -15.15 -0.75
C ALA A 609 11.74 -13.75 -1.31
N GLU A 610 10.81 -13.17 -2.08
CA GLU A 610 10.92 -11.80 -2.57
C GLU A 610 10.99 -10.79 -1.41
N ARG A 611 10.12 -10.89 -0.40
CA ARG A 611 10.16 -10.02 0.80
C ARG A 611 11.48 -10.12 1.56
N LEU A 612 12.06 -11.31 1.63
CA LEU A 612 13.35 -11.58 2.29
C LEU A 612 14.56 -11.27 1.40
N GLN A 613 14.37 -10.64 0.24
CA GLN A 613 15.46 -10.25 -0.68
C GLN A 613 16.21 -11.46 -1.29
N HIS A 614 15.53 -12.59 -1.47
CA HIS A 614 16.03 -13.82 -2.11
C HIS A 614 15.41 -13.99 -3.51
N THR A 615 15.94 -13.25 -4.48
CA THR A 615 15.35 -13.16 -5.83
C THR A 615 15.41 -14.46 -6.61
N ASP A 616 16.50 -15.22 -6.49
CA ASP A 616 16.70 -16.44 -7.28
C ASP A 616 15.76 -17.56 -6.79
N GLU A 617 15.64 -17.70 -5.47
CA GLU A 617 14.72 -18.64 -4.83
C GLU A 617 13.25 -18.24 -5.08
N ALA A 618 12.95 -16.94 -5.12
CA ALA A 618 11.62 -16.45 -5.51
C ALA A 618 11.26 -16.87 -6.94
N VAL A 619 12.18 -16.71 -7.89
CA VAL A 619 11.98 -17.13 -9.28
C VAL A 619 11.82 -18.66 -9.40
N GLU A 620 12.57 -19.45 -8.62
CA GLU A 620 12.40 -20.91 -8.56
C GLU A 620 10.95 -21.26 -8.14
N ALA A 621 10.45 -20.63 -7.08
CA ALA A 621 9.09 -20.84 -6.59
C ALA A 621 8.01 -20.37 -7.58
N TYR A 622 8.17 -19.19 -8.19
CA TYR A 622 7.22 -18.68 -9.17
C TYR A 622 7.18 -19.53 -10.44
N ARG A 623 8.32 -20.08 -10.91
CA ARG A 623 8.33 -21.02 -12.03
C ARG A 623 7.61 -22.32 -11.68
N ALA A 624 7.78 -22.82 -10.47
CA ALA A 624 7.04 -23.99 -9.99
C ALA A 624 5.52 -23.71 -9.95
N CYS A 625 5.11 -22.52 -9.48
CA CYS A 625 3.71 -22.07 -9.52
C CYS A 625 3.16 -22.07 -10.97
N LEU A 626 3.84 -21.37 -11.88
CA LEU A 626 3.42 -21.22 -13.28
C LEU A 626 3.40 -22.54 -14.06
N SER A 627 4.19 -23.53 -13.65
CA SER A 627 4.16 -24.87 -14.25
C SER A 627 2.89 -25.66 -13.91
N GLN A 628 2.19 -25.28 -12.83
CA GLN A 628 0.95 -25.91 -12.39
C GLN A 628 -0.29 -25.10 -12.80
N ARG A 629 -0.25 -23.78 -12.58
CA ARG A 629 -1.37 -22.87 -12.81
C ARG A 629 -0.87 -21.49 -13.22
N PHE A 630 -1.56 -20.86 -14.16
CA PHE A 630 -1.32 -19.44 -14.44
C PHE A 630 -1.58 -18.59 -13.18
N SER A 631 -0.61 -17.74 -12.83
CA SER A 631 -0.76 -16.74 -11.77
C SER A 631 -0.19 -15.40 -12.25
N PRO A 632 -1.02 -14.33 -12.31
CA PRO A 632 -0.55 -13.01 -12.70
C PRO A 632 0.51 -12.45 -11.74
N LYS A 633 0.38 -12.75 -10.44
CA LYS A 633 1.34 -12.35 -9.40
C LYS A 633 2.70 -13.03 -9.59
N ALA A 634 2.71 -14.35 -9.80
CA ALA A 634 3.96 -15.09 -10.04
C ALA A 634 4.66 -14.64 -11.34
N LEU A 635 3.89 -14.40 -12.40
CA LEU A 635 4.43 -13.95 -13.68
C LEU A 635 4.98 -12.52 -13.59
N THR A 636 4.31 -11.61 -12.87
CA THR A 636 4.79 -10.25 -12.61
C THR A 636 6.09 -10.26 -11.78
N GLY A 637 6.19 -11.14 -10.78
CA GLY A 637 7.42 -11.32 -10.00
C GLY A 637 8.61 -11.77 -10.87
N ILE A 638 8.38 -12.69 -11.80
CA ILE A 638 9.42 -13.12 -12.76
C ILE A 638 9.73 -12.03 -13.79
N LEU A 639 8.73 -11.27 -14.25
CA LEU A 639 8.90 -10.20 -15.24
C LEU A 639 9.96 -9.19 -14.79
N ARG A 640 9.95 -8.77 -13.52
CA ARG A 640 10.96 -7.86 -12.94
C ARG A 640 12.39 -8.38 -13.09
N VAL A 641 12.57 -9.70 -13.00
CA VAL A 641 13.90 -10.33 -13.18
C VAL A 641 14.28 -10.41 -14.66
N PHE A 642 13.32 -10.64 -15.55
CA PHE A 642 13.57 -10.61 -17.00
C PHE A 642 13.96 -9.21 -17.48
N GLU A 643 13.31 -8.16 -16.96
CA GLU A 643 13.67 -6.77 -17.23
C GLU A 643 15.09 -6.45 -16.74
N LYS A 644 15.41 -6.85 -15.51
CA LYS A 644 16.76 -6.65 -14.92
C LYS A 644 17.86 -7.36 -15.73
N ASN A 645 17.58 -8.57 -16.21
CA ASN A 645 18.51 -9.37 -17.01
C ASN A 645 18.50 -9.00 -18.50
N LYS A 646 17.69 -8.02 -18.91
CA LYS A 646 17.49 -7.59 -20.31
C LYS A 646 17.15 -8.75 -21.26
N ASN A 647 16.27 -9.65 -20.80
CA ASN A 647 15.87 -10.79 -21.60
C ASN A 647 14.60 -10.49 -22.41
N THR A 648 14.79 -9.97 -23.62
CA THR A 648 13.73 -9.42 -24.48
C THR A 648 12.64 -10.44 -24.82
N ARG A 649 13.01 -11.68 -25.16
CA ARG A 649 12.04 -12.69 -25.63
C ARG A 649 11.10 -13.14 -24.52
N GLU A 650 11.64 -13.49 -23.36
CA GLU A 650 10.84 -13.86 -22.19
C GLU A 650 10.01 -12.68 -21.67
N THR A 651 10.54 -11.46 -21.68
CA THR A 651 9.81 -10.25 -21.24
C THR A 651 8.58 -10.03 -22.13
N VAL A 652 8.72 -10.11 -23.45
CA VAL A 652 7.59 -10.00 -24.40
C VAL A 652 6.57 -11.11 -24.16
N ALA A 653 7.02 -12.37 -24.01
CA ALA A 653 6.13 -13.51 -23.81
C ALA A 653 5.34 -13.44 -22.48
N ALA A 654 5.96 -12.91 -21.41
CA ALA A 654 5.30 -12.65 -20.13
C ALA A 654 4.30 -11.50 -20.25
N THR A 655 4.70 -10.41 -20.90
CA THR A 655 3.85 -9.23 -21.11
C THR A 655 2.58 -9.58 -21.89
N ILE A 656 2.67 -10.36 -22.99
CA ILE A 656 1.49 -10.79 -23.76
C ILE A 656 0.47 -11.50 -22.86
N ARG A 657 0.92 -12.41 -22.00
CA ARG A 657 0.03 -13.15 -21.08
C ARG A 657 -0.59 -12.25 -20.02
N LEU A 658 0.17 -11.33 -19.44
CA LEU A 658 -0.35 -10.37 -18.46
C LEU A 658 -1.38 -9.43 -19.09
N VAL A 659 -1.14 -8.93 -20.30
CA VAL A 659 -2.12 -8.13 -21.06
C VAL A 659 -3.39 -8.94 -21.34
N THR A 660 -3.25 -10.19 -21.76
CA THR A 660 -4.40 -11.09 -22.00
C THR A 660 -5.23 -11.28 -20.74
N TRP A 661 -4.57 -11.52 -19.60
CA TRP A 661 -5.21 -11.63 -18.29
C TRP A 661 -5.97 -10.34 -17.91
N GLN A 662 -5.39 -9.17 -18.16
CA GLN A 662 -6.04 -7.89 -17.87
C GLN A 662 -7.30 -7.69 -18.71
N TYR A 663 -7.24 -7.94 -20.01
CA TYR A 663 -8.42 -7.83 -20.88
C TYR A 663 -9.51 -8.85 -20.50
N ARG A 664 -9.11 -10.06 -20.07
CA ARG A 664 -10.01 -11.09 -19.55
C ARG A 664 -10.79 -10.62 -18.31
N TRP A 665 -10.24 -9.68 -17.55
CA TRP A 665 -10.84 -9.03 -16.39
C TRP A 665 -11.15 -7.54 -16.62
N TYR A 666 -11.62 -7.23 -17.84
CA TYR A 666 -12.18 -5.95 -18.25
C TYR A 666 -11.25 -4.74 -18.16
N SER A 667 -9.94 -4.96 -18.13
CA SER A 667 -8.92 -3.90 -18.03
C SER A 667 -8.15 -3.78 -19.34
N GLU A 668 -8.33 -2.67 -20.06
CA GLU A 668 -7.48 -2.31 -21.21
C GLU A 668 -6.27 -1.46 -20.80
N PHE A 669 -6.21 -1.05 -19.52
CA PHE A 669 -5.23 -0.10 -19.04
C PHE A 669 -4.46 -0.62 -17.83
N SER A 670 -3.13 -0.67 -17.98
CA SER A 670 -2.16 -0.89 -16.92
C SER A 670 -0.93 -0.03 -17.18
N PRO A 671 -0.67 0.98 -16.33
CA PRO A 671 0.51 1.84 -16.45
C PRO A 671 1.82 1.04 -16.46
N GLU A 672 1.88 -0.03 -15.68
CA GLU A 672 3.13 -0.79 -15.49
C GLU A 672 3.43 -1.67 -16.71
N LEU A 673 2.43 -2.31 -17.31
CA LEU A 673 2.64 -3.05 -18.57
C LEU A 673 2.91 -2.11 -19.75
N LEU A 674 2.27 -0.92 -19.77
CA LEU A 674 2.60 0.10 -20.76
C LEU A 674 4.06 0.57 -20.63
N HIS A 675 4.52 0.79 -19.40
CA HIS A 675 5.91 1.13 -19.13
C HIS A 675 6.87 0.04 -19.61
N THR A 676 6.61 -1.24 -19.29
CA THR A 676 7.42 -2.37 -19.78
C THR A 676 7.47 -2.44 -21.31
N ILE A 677 6.33 -2.24 -22.00
CA ILE A 677 6.32 -2.23 -23.48
C ILE A 677 7.11 -1.04 -24.03
N ARG A 678 6.97 0.13 -23.41
CA ARG A 678 7.71 1.32 -23.83
C ARG A 678 9.22 1.12 -23.67
N THR A 679 9.68 0.64 -22.52
CA THR A 679 11.12 0.41 -22.28
C THR A 679 11.68 -0.67 -23.22
N LEU A 680 10.90 -1.71 -23.53
CA LEU A 680 11.28 -2.69 -24.55
C LEU A 680 11.43 -2.05 -25.95
N ILE A 681 10.52 -1.16 -26.33
CA ILE A 681 10.59 -0.44 -27.62
C ILE A 681 11.79 0.53 -27.64
N GLU A 682 12.05 1.22 -26.52
CA GLU A 682 13.17 2.16 -26.38
C GLU A 682 14.53 1.44 -26.47
N ASP A 683 14.66 0.26 -25.86
CA ASP A 683 15.91 -0.52 -25.86
C ASP A 683 16.16 -1.29 -27.17
N GLU A 684 15.11 -1.86 -27.80
CA GLU A 684 15.26 -2.84 -28.89
C GLU A 684 14.68 -2.39 -30.24
N GLY A 685 13.85 -1.34 -30.24
CA GLY A 685 13.14 -0.83 -31.42
C GLY A 685 11.81 -1.53 -31.70
N ALA A 686 10.82 -0.75 -32.16
CA ALA A 686 9.45 -1.22 -32.37
C ALA A 686 9.33 -2.40 -33.37
N VAL A 687 10.11 -2.38 -34.47
CA VAL A 687 10.09 -3.44 -35.50
C VAL A 687 10.52 -4.78 -34.94
N LYS A 688 11.58 -4.79 -34.12
CA LYS A 688 12.11 -6.01 -33.51
C LYS A 688 11.11 -6.58 -32.51
N VAL A 689 10.57 -5.74 -31.63
CA VAL A 689 9.52 -6.14 -30.67
C VAL A 689 8.31 -6.71 -31.39
N ARG A 690 7.83 -6.05 -32.45
CA ARG A 690 6.70 -6.54 -33.27
C ARG A 690 7.00 -7.89 -33.92
N SER A 691 8.22 -8.07 -34.44
CA SER A 691 8.66 -9.34 -35.04
C SER A 691 8.71 -10.48 -34.01
N ILE A 692 9.13 -10.20 -32.77
CA ILE A 692 9.13 -11.17 -31.66
C ILE A 692 7.68 -11.54 -31.28
N ILE A 693 6.79 -10.55 -31.17
CA ILE A 693 5.35 -10.78 -30.91
C ILE A 693 4.77 -11.70 -32.00
N GLN A 694 5.02 -11.41 -33.28
CA GLN A 694 4.53 -12.20 -34.41
C GLN A 694 5.16 -13.59 -34.51
N ALA A 695 6.39 -13.77 -34.03
CA ALA A 695 7.07 -15.06 -34.00
C ALA A 695 6.60 -15.97 -32.85
N THR A 696 5.74 -15.48 -31.96
CA THR A 696 5.20 -16.25 -30.84
C THR A 696 4.08 -17.17 -31.32
N SER A 697 4.03 -18.41 -30.81
CA SER A 697 3.02 -19.41 -31.20
C SER A 697 1.63 -19.20 -30.59
N LEU A 698 1.34 -17.99 -30.07
CA LEU A 698 0.07 -17.68 -29.44
C LEU A 698 -0.99 -17.31 -30.50
N PRO A 699 -2.29 -17.45 -30.18
CA PRO A 699 -3.37 -17.08 -31.09
C PRO A 699 -3.33 -15.61 -31.54
N GLN A 700 -3.68 -15.32 -32.80
CA GLN A 700 -3.60 -13.96 -33.36
C GLN A 700 -4.44 -12.94 -32.58
N ASN A 701 -5.62 -13.33 -32.12
CA ASN A 701 -6.51 -12.50 -31.30
C ASN A 701 -5.83 -12.01 -30.01
N VAL A 702 -4.95 -12.82 -29.41
CA VAL A 702 -4.18 -12.47 -28.22
C VAL A 702 -3.05 -11.50 -28.56
N LEU A 703 -2.35 -11.73 -29.68
CA LEU A 703 -1.28 -10.85 -30.14
C LEU A 703 -1.82 -9.44 -30.47
N ASP A 704 -3.01 -9.35 -31.06
CA ASP A 704 -3.66 -8.10 -31.41
C ASP A 704 -3.95 -7.20 -30.18
N LEU A 705 -4.15 -7.78 -28.99
CA LEU A 705 -4.33 -7.02 -27.75
C LEU A 705 -3.06 -6.23 -27.40
N THR A 706 -1.87 -6.83 -27.57
CA THR A 706 -0.61 -6.15 -27.27
C THR A 706 -0.27 -5.03 -28.25
N HIS A 707 -0.81 -5.08 -29.48
CA HIS A 707 -0.63 -4.00 -30.44
C HIS A 707 -1.27 -2.68 -30.00
N HIS A 708 -2.24 -2.71 -29.08
CA HIS A 708 -2.82 -1.49 -28.51
C HIS A 708 -1.78 -0.62 -27.78
N TYR A 709 -0.99 -1.21 -26.88
CA TYR A 709 0.05 -0.49 -26.14
C TYR A 709 1.18 -0.01 -27.06
N ALA A 710 1.56 -0.81 -28.06
CA ALA A 710 2.54 -0.38 -29.06
C ALA A 710 2.04 0.81 -29.90
N ALA A 711 0.77 0.79 -30.31
CA ALA A 711 0.14 1.90 -31.02
C ALA A 711 0.07 3.17 -30.16
N LEU A 712 -0.13 3.03 -28.86
CA LEU A 712 -0.11 4.13 -27.91
C LEU A 712 1.30 4.76 -27.82
N CYS A 713 2.35 3.93 -27.71
CA CYS A 713 3.74 4.41 -27.73
C CYS A 713 4.05 5.18 -29.03
N ALA A 714 3.60 4.66 -30.18
CA ALA A 714 3.76 5.34 -31.47
C ALA A 714 3.01 6.68 -31.52
N THR A 715 1.78 6.74 -30.99
CA THR A 715 0.98 7.97 -30.92
C THR A 715 1.66 9.06 -30.08
N PHE A 716 2.34 8.64 -29.00
CA PHE A 716 3.11 9.52 -28.13
C PHE A 716 4.52 9.84 -28.62
N HIS A 717 4.92 9.29 -29.77
CA HIS A 717 6.25 9.46 -30.36
C HIS A 717 7.35 9.06 -29.37
N SER A 718 7.18 7.93 -28.68
CA SER A 718 8.20 7.38 -27.79
C SER A 718 9.48 7.04 -28.57
N ASN A 719 10.65 7.12 -27.92
CA ASN A 719 11.90 6.82 -28.60
C ASN A 719 11.89 5.37 -29.15
N GLY A 720 12.36 5.16 -30.37
CA GLY A 720 12.42 3.84 -31.01
C GLY A 720 11.13 3.41 -31.73
N THR A 721 10.12 4.28 -31.85
CA THR A 721 8.87 4.01 -32.60
C THR A 721 8.91 4.34 -34.08
N ASP A 722 9.99 4.92 -34.60
CA ASP A 722 10.10 5.44 -35.98
C ASP A 722 10.19 4.36 -37.08
N GLY A 723 9.98 3.08 -36.75
CA GLY A 723 10.21 1.92 -37.61
C GLY A 723 9.02 1.02 -37.85
#